data_AF-A0A0C3I0A7-F1
#
_entry.id   AF-A0A0C3I0A7-F1
#
_cell.length_a   1.000
_cell.length_b   1.000
_cell.length_c   1.000
_cell.angle_alpha   90.00
_cell.angle_beta   90.00
_cell.angle_gamma   90.00
#
_symmetry.space_group_name_H-M   'P 1'
#
loop_
_entity.id
_entity.type
_entity.pdbx_description
1 polymer ?
#
loop_
_entity_poly.entity_id
_entity_poly.type
_entity_poly.pdbx_seq_one_letter_code
_entity_poly.pdbx_strand_id
1 'polypeptide(L)'
;MKHLDLLEHFSAADGGIAMQLRGAQRRLGSHDGVDIVRDDFADEAASALFLRVQRTATAESVRLRLAGNHLLKRCAIGGWMFEPTTPGEAVFWVPRLPVCRTLDAVGRIRAESPATLANMEIGGGEVAATFELAPDQVLDCVVWRLESEASGTDGSRAADELMTASALESQAFFAYASHTATRCAADFYTHIVHGQVYGACWAWPKKLKICDELDALALHMVASALGHSTGKRVYRLLRRQIVLAVLCRQDADGGFRHGEWTDEYESHNRLINGAMQLLATEFAAAPEPALEGALRRIARYLAEQVDHTDAGAWFLHDSLERSEEGMRHYPLAWERGRWLGKSPTNLLILNTHLDCMLALARERAVCGDDTHDGLLRSAEACLRTVMSARPADWLFRPLLAVIALSLLPKAEQEQLPFARRALKRLGWKYLIPRWHLIRRRFPRLLMPAGYIERSLGQADFVHRYHGVHLMDFERLLACGAVDPKDPRWTSISDGLVDFGVNSRVTRLWKETAASRDSLAFWAEGLYRRCLRTRAQRDRELLATAVLDLHDAGLGLPPSLLGANGEIVPAQSAAPTPSAADARLRVINLGARKTPCLLVVNTATTDLPLAFEPPLTAAHPGWMDATRSVPARGWILLQPGPSDAEPGPASSSHAFLPARPR
;
A
#
# COMPACT_ATOMS: atom_id res chain seq x y z
N MET A 1 38.56 14.30 3.07
CA MET A 1 37.47 14.20 2.08
C MET A 1 37.52 12.82 1.46
N LYS A 2 36.38 12.15 1.29
CA LYS A 2 36.28 10.82 0.66
C LYS A 2 35.81 10.98 -0.78
N HIS A 3 36.50 10.35 -1.73
CA HIS A 3 36.19 10.42 -3.16
C HIS A 3 35.56 9.12 -3.62
N LEU A 4 34.43 9.19 -4.31
CA LEU A 4 33.75 8.03 -4.87
C LEU A 4 33.46 8.28 -6.35
N ASP A 5 33.99 7.41 -7.21
CA ASP A 5 33.65 7.36 -8.63
C ASP A 5 32.46 6.41 -8.82
N LEU A 6 31.34 6.95 -9.26
CA LEU A 6 30.11 6.17 -9.43
C LEU A 6 30.28 5.06 -10.47
N LEU A 7 31.07 5.28 -11.52
CA LEU A 7 31.24 4.30 -12.61
C LEU A 7 32.02 3.07 -12.16
N GLU A 8 32.97 3.23 -11.23
CA GLU A 8 33.73 2.12 -10.65
C GLU A 8 32.78 1.16 -9.93
N HIS A 9 31.83 1.66 -9.14
CA HIS A 9 30.89 0.81 -8.40
C HIS A 9 29.82 0.14 -9.27
N PHE A 10 29.48 0.73 -10.43
CA PHE A 10 28.67 0.03 -11.43
C PHE A 10 29.42 -1.12 -12.11
N SER A 11 30.74 -1.01 -12.26
CA SER A 11 31.56 -1.94 -13.06
C SER A 11 32.28 -2.98 -12.21
N ALA A 12 32.48 -2.70 -10.93
CA ALA A 12 33.24 -3.55 -10.04
C ALA A 12 32.50 -4.87 -9.78
N ALA A 13 33.27 -5.95 -9.55
CA ALA A 13 32.74 -7.17 -8.93
C ALA A 13 32.51 -6.98 -7.41
N ASP A 14 32.32 -5.74 -6.97
CA ASP A 14 32.11 -5.37 -5.58
C ASP A 14 30.87 -6.08 -5.04
N GLY A 15 31.07 -6.87 -4.00
CA GLY A 15 30.00 -7.53 -3.27
C GLY A 15 29.58 -8.90 -3.78
N GLY A 16 29.09 -9.70 -2.83
CA GLY A 16 28.51 -11.01 -3.11
C GLY A 16 27.11 -10.88 -3.70
N ILE A 17 26.72 -11.84 -4.56
CA ILE A 17 25.32 -11.97 -4.98
C ILE A 17 24.50 -12.36 -3.76
N ALA A 18 23.60 -11.48 -3.34
CA ALA A 18 22.73 -11.69 -2.19
C ALA A 18 21.37 -12.28 -2.59
N MET A 19 20.90 -11.94 -3.79
CA MET A 19 19.66 -12.48 -4.35
C MET A 19 19.73 -12.50 -5.88
N GLN A 20 19.14 -13.52 -6.48
CA GLN A 20 19.08 -13.66 -7.92
C GLN A 20 17.70 -14.16 -8.34
N LEU A 21 17.18 -13.50 -9.38
CA LEU A 21 16.01 -13.87 -10.14
C LEU A 21 16.39 -13.87 -11.63
N ARG A 22 15.52 -14.38 -12.49
CA ARG A 22 15.70 -14.29 -13.94
C ARG A 22 15.79 -12.83 -14.36
N GLY A 23 16.88 -12.48 -15.05
CA GLY A 23 17.13 -11.13 -15.56
C GLY A 23 17.40 -10.07 -14.49
N ALA A 24 17.45 -10.42 -13.20
CA ALA A 24 17.63 -9.46 -12.11
C ALA A 24 18.48 -10.05 -10.98
N GLN A 25 19.50 -9.34 -10.52
CA GLN A 25 20.33 -9.76 -9.37
C GLN A 25 20.59 -8.58 -8.44
N ARG A 26 20.70 -8.88 -7.14
CA ARG A 26 21.16 -7.92 -6.13
C ARG A 26 22.52 -8.34 -5.58
N ARG A 27 23.43 -7.39 -5.52
CA ARG A 27 24.76 -7.52 -4.90
C ARG A 27 24.87 -6.62 -3.68
N LEU A 28 25.55 -7.14 -2.65
CA LEU A 28 25.83 -6.42 -1.42
C LEU A 28 27.34 -6.38 -1.21
N GLY A 29 27.90 -5.20 -1.04
CA GLY A 29 29.32 -4.99 -0.78
C GLY A 29 29.53 -3.93 0.29
N SER A 30 30.69 -3.98 0.95
CA SER A 30 31.15 -2.91 1.82
C SER A 30 32.65 -2.76 1.68
N HIS A 31 33.12 -1.53 1.46
CA HIS A 31 34.55 -1.21 1.40
C HIS A 31 34.81 0.19 1.94
N ASP A 32 35.87 0.34 2.71
CA ASP A 32 36.34 1.62 3.26
C ASP A 32 35.27 2.52 3.92
N GLY A 33 34.22 1.94 4.50
CA GLY A 33 33.08 2.67 5.08
C GLY A 33 32.07 3.18 4.04
N VAL A 34 31.97 2.54 2.88
CA VAL A 34 30.86 2.65 1.93
C VAL A 34 30.15 1.31 1.90
N ASP A 35 28.88 1.29 2.29
CA ASP A 35 28.01 0.16 2.04
C ASP A 35 27.34 0.34 0.68
N ILE A 36 27.29 -0.73 -0.10
CA ILE A 36 26.85 -0.73 -1.50
C ILE A 36 25.77 -1.79 -1.67
N VAL A 37 24.63 -1.37 -2.22
CA VAL A 37 23.62 -2.27 -2.79
C VAL A 37 23.53 -1.98 -4.28
N ARG A 38 23.78 -2.98 -5.11
CA ARG A 38 23.63 -2.86 -6.57
C ARG A 38 22.59 -3.84 -7.08
N ASP A 39 21.59 -3.33 -7.78
CA ASP A 39 20.62 -4.13 -8.51
C ASP A 39 20.97 -4.09 -10.00
N ASP A 40 21.26 -5.24 -10.61
CA ASP A 40 21.52 -5.37 -12.04
C ASP A 40 20.31 -6.02 -12.72
N PHE A 41 19.83 -5.42 -13.81
CA PHE A 41 18.69 -5.88 -14.62
C PHE A 41 19.16 -6.17 -16.04
N ALA A 42 19.65 -7.40 -16.26
CA ALA A 42 20.29 -7.79 -17.51
C ALA A 42 19.34 -7.70 -18.72
N ASP A 43 18.09 -8.12 -18.55
CA ASP A 43 17.08 -8.15 -19.63
C ASP A 43 16.67 -6.74 -20.10
N GLU A 44 16.89 -5.73 -19.26
CA GLU A 44 16.47 -4.33 -19.50
C GLU A 44 17.70 -3.39 -19.64
N ALA A 45 18.91 -3.97 -19.71
CA ALA A 45 20.19 -3.26 -19.77
C ALA A 45 20.27 -2.07 -18.79
N ALA A 46 19.95 -2.32 -17.52
CA ALA A 46 19.90 -1.29 -16.50
C ALA A 46 20.54 -1.76 -15.20
N SER A 47 21.03 -0.82 -14.40
CA SER A 47 21.46 -1.07 -13.03
C SER A 47 21.12 0.09 -12.11
N ALA A 48 20.85 -0.22 -10.84
CA ALA A 48 20.64 0.77 -9.79
C ALA A 48 21.71 0.59 -8.72
N LEU A 49 22.38 1.68 -8.37
CA LEU A 49 23.40 1.73 -7.35
C LEU A 49 22.88 2.52 -6.15
N PHE A 50 22.82 1.88 -4.99
CA PHE A 50 22.61 2.54 -3.71
C PHE A 50 23.92 2.60 -2.96
N LEU A 51 24.31 3.81 -2.57
CA LEU A 51 25.49 4.06 -1.75
C LEU A 51 25.04 4.56 -0.38
N ARG A 52 25.65 4.01 0.67
CA ARG A 52 25.57 4.52 2.04
C ARG A 52 26.98 4.78 2.53
N VAL A 53 27.34 6.06 2.62
CA VAL A 53 28.69 6.48 2.98
C VAL A 53 28.72 6.85 4.44
N GLN A 54 29.52 6.14 5.23
CA GLN A 54 29.76 6.47 6.62
C GLN A 54 30.87 7.54 6.70
N ARG A 55 30.75 8.44 7.67
CA ARG A 55 31.84 9.38 7.97
C ARG A 55 33.02 8.59 8.55
N THR A 56 34.22 8.85 8.06
CA THR A 56 35.45 8.35 8.68
C THR A 56 36.07 9.43 9.57
N ALA A 57 36.94 9.05 10.50
CA ALA A 57 37.61 10.01 11.39
C ALA A 57 38.40 11.10 10.62
N THR A 58 38.79 10.82 9.37
CA THR A 58 39.64 11.69 8.53
C THR A 58 38.89 12.38 7.38
N ALA A 59 37.61 12.07 7.15
CA ALA A 59 36.83 12.66 6.05
C ALA A 59 35.50 13.24 6.54
N GLU A 60 35.44 14.58 6.57
CA GLU A 60 34.24 15.35 6.95
C GLU A 60 33.30 15.63 5.77
N SER A 61 33.74 15.30 4.56
CA SER A 61 32.99 15.51 3.32
C SER A 61 33.16 14.33 2.36
N VAL A 62 32.12 14.13 1.54
CA VAL A 62 32.05 13.08 0.52
C VAL A 62 31.90 13.74 -0.85
N ARG A 63 32.81 13.45 -1.77
CA ARG A 63 32.75 13.87 -3.17
C ARG A 63 32.28 12.70 -4.03
N LEU A 64 31.09 12.83 -4.60
CA LEU A 64 30.55 11.91 -5.60
C LEU A 64 30.93 12.42 -7.00
N ARG A 65 31.50 11.54 -7.82
CA ARG A 65 31.98 11.86 -9.18
C ARG A 65 31.32 10.95 -10.20
N LEU A 66 30.89 11.54 -11.31
CA LEU A 66 30.46 10.85 -12.53
C LEU A 66 31.35 11.33 -13.68
N ALA A 67 32.22 10.46 -14.18
CA ALA A 67 33.03 10.77 -15.36
C ALA A 67 32.18 10.76 -16.64
N GLY A 68 32.55 11.60 -17.61
CA GLY A 68 31.87 11.79 -18.89
C GLY A 68 31.22 13.17 -19.03
N ASN A 69 30.97 13.57 -20.29
CA ASN A 69 30.28 14.82 -20.60
C ASN A 69 28.76 14.60 -20.61
N HIS A 70 28.06 15.28 -19.70
CA HIS A 70 26.62 15.11 -19.54
C HIS A 70 25.87 16.43 -19.52
N LEU A 71 24.66 16.42 -20.06
CA LEU A 71 23.66 17.46 -19.87
C LEU A 71 22.78 17.11 -18.66
N LEU A 72 22.70 18.03 -17.71
CA LEU A 72 21.81 17.89 -16.56
C LEU A 72 20.40 18.37 -16.93
N LYS A 73 19.39 17.50 -16.75
CA LYS A 73 17.98 17.79 -17.02
C LYS A 73 17.10 17.37 -15.85
N ARG A 74 15.97 18.06 -15.66
CA ARG A 74 14.93 17.66 -14.70
C ARG A 74 13.91 16.76 -15.41
N CYS A 75 13.61 15.61 -14.83
CA CYS A 75 12.71 14.62 -15.43
C CYS A 75 11.23 14.95 -15.17
N ALA A 76 10.34 14.59 -16.10
CA ALA A 76 8.90 14.69 -15.91
C ALA A 76 8.38 13.69 -14.86
N ILE A 77 8.98 12.51 -14.77
CA ILE A 77 8.68 11.51 -13.73
C ILE A 77 9.39 11.76 -12.39
N GLY A 78 9.99 12.95 -12.24
CA GLY A 78 10.72 13.39 -11.04
C GLY A 78 12.21 13.02 -11.04
N GLY A 79 12.97 13.70 -10.17
CA GLY A 79 14.42 13.55 -10.10
C GLY A 79 15.18 14.30 -11.20
N TRP A 80 16.44 13.91 -11.38
CA TRP A 80 17.40 14.53 -12.30
C TRP A 80 18.03 13.49 -13.21
N MET A 81 18.28 13.86 -14.45
CA MET A 81 18.93 13.03 -15.45
C MET A 81 20.24 13.68 -15.89
N PHE A 82 21.29 12.85 -15.99
CA PHE A 82 22.51 13.17 -16.70
C PHE A 82 22.47 12.44 -18.04
N GLU A 83 22.16 13.19 -19.09
CA GLU A 83 22.11 12.68 -20.47
C GLU A 83 23.49 12.82 -21.10
N PRO A 84 24.10 11.73 -21.62
CA PRO A 84 25.42 11.81 -22.22
C PRO A 84 25.38 12.66 -23.49
N THR A 85 26.44 13.43 -23.72
CA THR A 85 26.57 14.19 -24.98
C THR A 85 26.94 13.30 -26.15
N THR A 86 27.48 12.10 -25.88
CA THR A 86 27.84 11.10 -26.89
C THR A 86 26.66 10.16 -27.14
N PRO A 87 26.19 10.01 -28.39
CA PRO A 87 25.14 9.04 -28.70
C PRO A 87 25.54 7.60 -28.34
N GLY A 88 24.61 6.86 -27.75
CA GLY A 88 24.79 5.44 -27.42
C GLY A 88 25.41 5.17 -26.04
N GLU A 89 25.88 6.20 -25.32
CA GLU A 89 26.27 6.08 -23.92
C GLU A 89 25.04 5.98 -22.99
N ALA A 90 25.27 5.52 -21.76
CA ALA A 90 24.22 5.34 -20.76
C ALA A 90 23.68 6.68 -20.24
N VAL A 91 22.37 6.71 -20.00
CA VAL A 91 21.70 7.79 -19.27
C VAL A 91 21.77 7.48 -17.78
N PHE A 92 22.09 8.48 -16.95
CA PHE A 92 22.03 8.33 -15.50
C PHE A 92 20.84 9.07 -14.90
N TRP A 93 20.07 8.41 -14.04
CA TRP A 93 18.93 9.01 -13.37
C TRP A 93 19.12 9.00 -11.85
N VAL A 94 19.06 10.18 -11.24
CA VAL A 94 19.11 10.40 -9.80
C VAL A 94 17.68 10.74 -9.35
N PRO A 95 16.90 9.76 -8.87
CA PRO A 95 15.50 9.98 -8.55
C PRO A 95 15.33 10.98 -7.41
N ARG A 96 16.23 10.94 -6.41
CA ARG A 96 16.29 11.91 -5.31
C ARG A 96 17.72 12.34 -5.03
N LEU A 97 17.87 13.59 -4.63
CA LEU A 97 19.14 14.12 -4.15
C LEU A 97 19.61 13.35 -2.92
N PRO A 98 20.93 13.30 -2.65
CA PRO A 98 21.48 12.63 -1.47
C PRO A 98 20.85 13.12 -0.16
N VAL A 99 20.68 12.19 0.79
CA VAL A 99 20.03 12.44 2.08
C VAL A 99 20.96 11.99 3.20
N CYS A 100 21.15 12.85 4.21
CA CYS A 100 21.85 12.49 5.43
C CYS A 100 20.89 11.80 6.40
N ARG A 101 21.29 10.67 6.97
CA ARG A 101 20.49 9.89 7.93
C ARG A 101 21.27 9.54 9.18
N THR A 102 20.57 9.48 10.31
CA THR A 102 21.07 8.87 11.54
C THR A 102 20.38 7.53 11.72
N LEU A 103 21.17 6.48 11.89
CA LEU A 103 20.69 5.10 12.07
C LEU A 103 20.89 4.65 13.51
N ASP A 104 20.12 3.66 13.95
CA ASP A 104 20.44 2.91 15.16
C ASP A 104 21.26 1.64 14.85
N ALA A 105 21.57 0.87 15.91
CA ALA A 105 22.41 -0.33 15.82
C ALA A 105 21.85 -1.44 14.93
N VAL A 106 20.55 -1.42 14.61
CA VAL A 106 19.89 -2.41 13.74
C VAL A 106 19.46 -1.80 12.40
N GLY A 107 19.90 -0.57 12.10
CA GLY A 107 19.69 0.08 10.81
C GLY A 107 18.35 0.82 10.66
N ARG A 108 17.54 0.96 11.72
CA ARG A 108 16.32 1.78 11.68
C ARG A 108 16.71 3.25 11.58
N ILE A 109 15.93 4.03 10.83
CA ILE A 109 16.21 5.45 10.62
C ILE A 109 15.62 6.25 11.79
N ARG A 110 16.46 7.01 12.49
CA ARG A 110 16.08 7.86 13.63
C ARG A 110 15.84 9.32 13.24
N ALA A 111 16.55 9.77 12.22
CA ALA A 111 16.45 11.12 11.68
C ALA A 111 16.91 11.10 10.21
N GLU A 112 16.35 12.00 9.39
CA GLU A 112 16.84 12.25 8.05
C GLU A 112 16.73 13.75 7.71
N SER A 113 17.64 14.21 6.86
CA SER A 113 17.69 15.60 6.38
C SER A 113 18.30 15.65 4.98
N PRO A 114 17.92 16.61 4.12
CA PRO A 114 18.61 16.82 2.85
C PRO A 114 20.11 17.01 3.08
N ALA A 115 20.96 16.40 2.24
CA ALA A 115 22.40 16.58 2.36
C ALA A 115 22.81 18.01 1.99
N THR A 116 23.73 18.60 2.76
CA THR A 116 24.29 19.92 2.47
C THR A 116 25.30 19.83 1.33
N LEU A 117 24.98 20.47 0.19
CA LEU A 117 25.87 20.58 -0.96
C LEU A 117 26.92 21.69 -0.70
N ALA A 118 28.17 21.29 -0.48
CA ALA A 118 29.28 22.21 -0.27
C ALA A 118 29.84 22.77 -1.59
N ASN A 119 29.89 21.94 -2.63
CA ASN A 119 30.40 22.32 -3.94
C ASN A 119 29.80 21.45 -5.05
N MET A 120 29.66 22.01 -6.26
CA MET A 120 29.27 21.28 -7.46
C MET A 120 30.10 21.77 -8.65
N GLU A 121 30.74 20.84 -9.34
CA GLU A 121 31.57 21.08 -10.51
C GLU A 121 30.95 20.34 -11.70
N ILE A 122 30.69 21.08 -12.79
CA ILE A 122 30.19 20.54 -14.05
C ILE A 122 31.09 21.07 -15.16
N GLY A 123 31.77 20.19 -15.89
CA GLY A 123 32.63 20.56 -17.01
C GLY A 123 33.91 19.75 -17.06
N GLY A 124 34.69 19.89 -18.14
CA GLY A 124 35.99 19.23 -18.26
C GLY A 124 35.95 17.70 -18.36
N GLY A 125 34.82 17.12 -18.79
CA GLY A 125 34.68 15.66 -18.89
C GLY A 125 34.18 14.98 -17.62
N GLU A 126 33.67 15.71 -16.62
CA GLU A 126 33.05 15.12 -15.43
C GLU A 126 31.97 16.00 -14.80
N VAL A 127 31.18 15.37 -13.94
CA VAL A 127 30.31 16.01 -12.95
C VAL A 127 30.73 15.54 -11.56
N ALA A 128 30.93 16.47 -10.63
CA ALA A 128 31.23 16.14 -9.25
C ALA A 128 30.41 17.00 -8.28
N ALA A 129 29.96 16.39 -7.19
CA ALA A 129 29.26 17.07 -6.10
C ALA A 129 29.86 16.66 -4.75
N THR A 130 30.18 17.66 -3.92
CA THR A 130 30.74 17.47 -2.59
C THR A 130 29.69 17.78 -1.54
N PHE A 131 29.48 16.85 -0.61
CA PHE A 131 28.52 16.95 0.48
C PHE A 131 29.21 16.95 1.83
N GLU A 132 28.70 17.73 2.78
CA GLU A 132 29.14 17.72 4.17
C GLU A 132 28.52 16.53 4.94
N LEU A 133 29.28 15.94 5.87
CA LEU A 133 28.80 14.79 6.66
C LEU A 133 29.17 14.89 8.15
N ALA A 134 28.15 14.90 9.00
CA ALA A 134 28.31 14.99 10.46
C ALA A 134 28.78 13.66 11.12
N PRO A 135 29.34 13.68 12.34
CA PRO A 135 29.95 12.52 13.03
C PRO A 135 29.05 11.29 13.24
N ASP A 136 27.73 11.44 13.21
CA ASP A 136 26.72 10.42 13.48
C ASP A 136 25.80 10.16 12.27
N GLN A 137 26.15 10.72 11.11
CA GLN A 137 25.35 10.64 9.91
C GLN A 137 25.98 9.73 8.86
N VAL A 138 25.11 9.10 8.08
CA VAL A 138 25.46 8.46 6.82
C VAL A 138 24.86 9.26 5.66
N LEU A 139 25.56 9.31 4.54
CA LEU A 139 25.06 9.87 3.29
C LEU A 139 24.49 8.74 2.43
N ASP A 140 23.18 8.74 2.21
CA ASP A 140 22.53 7.81 1.30
C ASP A 140 22.30 8.47 -0.08
N CYS A 141 22.70 7.78 -1.14
CA CYS A 141 22.50 8.19 -2.53
C CYS A 141 22.00 7.01 -3.37
N VAL A 142 21.18 7.29 -4.38
CA VAL A 142 20.74 6.31 -5.37
C VAL A 142 20.93 6.89 -6.77
N VAL A 143 21.51 6.08 -7.65
CA VAL A 143 21.75 6.42 -9.05
C VAL A 143 21.38 5.23 -9.91
N TRP A 144 20.60 5.47 -10.96
CA TRP A 144 20.38 4.50 -12.02
C TRP A 144 21.33 4.74 -13.17
N ARG A 145 21.79 3.66 -13.77
CA ARG A 145 22.46 3.63 -15.07
C ARG A 145 21.54 2.89 -16.04
N LEU A 146 21.11 3.58 -17.10
CA LEU A 146 20.19 3.09 -18.11
C LEU A 146 20.92 3.05 -19.45
N GLU A 147 21.29 1.87 -19.91
CA GLU A 147 21.96 1.73 -21.21
C GLU A 147 21.00 2.07 -22.35
N SER A 148 21.57 2.62 -23.42
CA SER A 148 20.86 2.79 -24.69
C SER A 148 20.73 1.42 -25.36
N GLU A 149 19.51 1.00 -25.70
CA GLU A 149 19.31 -0.28 -26.38
C GLU A 149 20.05 -0.30 -27.72
N ALA A 150 20.99 -1.23 -27.85
CA ALA A 150 21.67 -1.52 -29.09
C ALA A 150 20.73 -2.37 -29.95
N SER A 151 20.14 -1.76 -30.98
CA SER A 151 19.39 -2.36 -32.09
C SER A 151 17.87 -2.55 -31.96
N GLY A 152 17.16 -2.03 -32.98
CA GLY A 152 16.02 -2.72 -33.60
C GLY A 152 14.62 -2.41 -33.07
N THR A 153 13.96 -1.43 -33.69
CA THR A 153 12.49 -1.30 -33.83
C THR A 153 11.66 -1.37 -32.53
N ASP A 154 11.26 -0.18 -32.04
CA ASP A 154 10.45 0.14 -30.84
C ASP A 154 11.19 0.54 -29.54
N GLY A 155 12.46 0.98 -29.68
CA GLY A 155 13.25 1.57 -28.58
C GLY A 155 12.76 2.96 -28.16
N SER A 156 11.95 3.00 -27.11
CA SER A 156 11.81 4.18 -26.24
C SER A 156 13.19 4.57 -25.73
N ARG A 157 13.76 5.71 -26.16
CA ARG A 157 15.04 6.17 -25.60
C ARG A 157 14.84 6.33 -24.10
N ALA A 158 15.71 5.78 -23.26
CA ALA A 158 15.58 5.89 -21.79
C ALA A 158 15.36 7.34 -21.34
N ALA A 159 15.97 8.31 -22.02
CA ALA A 159 15.72 9.74 -21.81
C ALA A 159 14.25 10.16 -22.05
N ASP A 160 13.60 9.64 -23.11
CA ASP A 160 12.21 9.97 -23.44
C ASP A 160 11.24 9.44 -22.37
N GLU A 161 11.48 8.25 -21.81
CA GLU A 161 10.67 7.72 -20.70
C GLU A 161 10.70 8.61 -19.47
N LEU A 162 11.89 9.15 -19.15
CA LEU A 162 12.10 10.03 -18.00
C LEU A 162 11.52 11.43 -18.23
N MET A 163 11.58 11.92 -19.48
CA MET A 163 11.19 13.28 -19.86
C MET A 163 9.71 13.43 -20.22
N THR A 164 8.97 12.32 -20.37
CA THR A 164 7.53 12.34 -20.62
C THR A 164 6.77 11.78 -19.42
N ALA A 165 5.56 12.26 -19.16
CA ALA A 165 4.67 11.68 -18.15
C ALA A 165 3.22 11.83 -18.61
N SER A 166 2.48 10.74 -18.62
CA SER A 166 1.04 10.76 -18.86
C SER A 166 0.29 11.35 -17.67
N ALA A 167 -0.96 11.76 -17.91
CA ALA A 167 -1.84 12.23 -16.85
C ALA A 167 -2.02 11.19 -15.74
N LEU A 168 -2.08 9.89 -16.08
CA LEU A 168 -2.14 8.78 -15.11
C LEU A 168 -0.91 8.72 -14.20
N GLU A 169 0.29 8.94 -14.74
CA GLU A 169 1.54 8.91 -13.96
C GLU A 169 1.66 10.07 -12.98
N SER A 170 0.99 11.19 -13.25
CA SER A 170 0.96 12.38 -12.39
C SER A 170 -0.06 12.32 -11.24
N GLN A 171 -0.87 11.26 -11.20
CA GLN A 171 -1.92 11.10 -10.18
C GLN A 171 -1.31 10.61 -8.86
N ALA A 172 -1.99 10.93 -7.76
CA ALA A 172 -1.59 10.47 -6.43
C ALA A 172 -2.11 9.05 -6.17
N PHE A 173 -1.22 8.16 -5.73
CA PHE A 173 -1.54 6.79 -5.33
C PHE A 173 -1.17 6.56 -3.86
N PHE A 174 -2.09 5.98 -3.10
CA PHE A 174 -1.98 5.81 -1.65
C PHE A 174 -1.02 4.67 -1.28
N ALA A 175 -0.13 4.92 -0.33
CA ALA A 175 0.73 3.92 0.31
C ALA A 175 0.09 3.46 1.63
N TYR A 176 0.02 2.14 1.83
CA TYR A 176 -0.89 1.56 2.83
C TYR A 176 -0.50 1.79 4.28
N ALA A 177 0.76 1.64 4.68
CA ALA A 177 1.14 1.74 6.09
C ALA A 177 1.54 3.16 6.48
N SER A 178 2.25 3.85 5.58
CA SER A 178 2.67 5.23 5.82
C SER A 178 1.56 6.25 5.66
N HIS A 179 0.46 5.87 4.99
CA HIS A 179 -0.66 6.74 4.65
C HIS A 179 -0.25 7.97 3.83
N THR A 180 0.84 7.85 3.07
CA THR A 180 1.33 8.88 2.15
C THR A 180 0.83 8.61 0.72
N ALA A 181 1.20 9.49 -0.21
CA ALA A 181 0.90 9.29 -1.62
C ALA A 181 2.15 9.40 -2.50
N THR A 182 2.30 8.51 -3.47
CA THR A 182 3.25 8.64 -4.57
C THR A 182 2.59 9.32 -5.76
N ARG A 183 3.29 10.27 -6.39
CA ARG A 183 2.76 11.11 -7.49
C ARG A 183 3.60 11.03 -8.76
N CYS A 184 4.74 10.35 -8.69
CA CYS A 184 5.63 10.11 -9.80
C CYS A 184 6.58 8.94 -9.47
N ALA A 185 7.36 8.49 -10.47
CA ALA A 185 8.32 7.40 -10.29
C ALA A 185 9.41 7.74 -9.24
N ALA A 186 9.87 8.99 -9.17
CA ALA A 186 10.88 9.39 -8.18
C ALA A 186 10.38 9.30 -6.73
N ASP A 187 9.07 9.41 -6.48
CA ASP A 187 8.51 9.33 -5.13
C ASP A 187 8.67 7.95 -4.49
N PHE A 188 8.90 6.90 -5.28
CA PHE A 188 9.23 5.56 -4.79
C PHE A 188 10.44 5.59 -3.86
N TYR A 189 11.41 6.47 -4.12
CA TYR A 189 12.62 6.64 -3.31
C TYR A 189 12.38 7.50 -2.05
N THR A 190 11.13 7.82 -1.74
CA THR A 190 10.68 8.15 -0.37
C THR A 190 10.67 6.94 0.54
N HIS A 191 10.40 5.77 -0.05
CA HIS A 191 10.29 4.50 0.65
C HIS A 191 11.52 3.63 0.40
N ILE A 192 12.03 3.61 -0.83
CA ILE A 192 13.22 2.82 -1.18
C ILE A 192 14.48 3.56 -0.71
N VAL A 193 15.07 3.08 0.38
CA VAL A 193 16.26 3.64 1.00
C VAL A 193 17.31 2.56 1.13
N HIS A 194 18.47 2.78 0.49
CA HIS A 194 19.61 1.86 0.53
C HIS A 194 19.22 0.40 0.24
N GLY A 195 18.48 0.19 -0.85
CA GLY A 195 17.99 -1.12 -1.29
C GLY A 195 16.82 -1.71 -0.48
N GLN A 196 16.39 -1.09 0.62
CA GLN A 196 15.28 -1.57 1.46
C GLN A 196 14.04 -0.70 1.27
N VAL A 197 12.84 -1.23 1.59
CA VAL A 197 11.58 -0.47 1.51
C VAL A 197 11.12 -0.09 2.92
N TYR A 198 11.07 1.20 3.20
CA TYR A 198 10.63 1.80 4.46
C TYR A 198 9.24 2.40 4.37
N GLY A 199 8.54 2.41 5.50
CA GLY A 199 7.40 3.31 5.68
C GLY A 199 7.85 4.76 5.58
N ALA A 200 7.12 5.58 4.80
CA ALA A 200 7.38 7.02 4.70
C ALA A 200 6.95 7.82 5.95
N CYS A 201 6.44 7.16 6.99
CA CYS A 201 6.01 7.77 8.25
C CYS A 201 7.02 7.53 9.38
N TRP A 202 6.88 8.30 10.47
CA TRP A 202 7.63 8.07 11.71
C TRP A 202 6.74 7.24 12.64
N ALA A 203 7.04 5.94 12.74
CA ALA A 203 6.26 4.99 13.51
C ALA A 203 6.26 5.35 15.00
N TRP A 204 5.07 5.59 15.56
CA TRP A 204 4.88 5.73 17.00
C TRP A 204 5.13 4.37 17.67
N PRO A 205 5.60 4.27 18.93
CA PRO A 205 5.90 5.35 19.87
C PRO A 205 7.32 5.91 19.75
N LYS A 206 8.26 5.14 19.22
CA LYS A 206 9.69 5.51 19.20
C LYS A 206 10.04 6.57 18.15
N LYS A 207 9.11 6.88 17.23
CA LYS A 207 9.27 7.81 16.10
C LYS A 207 10.45 7.41 15.22
N LEU A 208 10.45 6.15 14.80
CA LEU A 208 11.46 5.56 13.92
C LEU A 208 10.86 5.33 12.52
N LYS A 209 11.70 5.39 11.50
CA LYS A 209 11.37 4.86 10.18
C LYS A 209 11.86 3.42 10.11
N ILE A 210 10.92 2.50 9.90
CA ILE A 210 11.14 1.05 9.83
C ILE A 210 10.87 0.55 8.41
N CYS A 211 11.46 -0.59 8.05
CA CYS A 211 11.07 -1.28 6.83
C CYS A 211 9.59 -1.66 6.89
N ASP A 212 8.90 -1.69 5.74
CA ASP A 212 7.45 -1.93 5.72
C ASP A 212 7.02 -2.62 4.41
N GLU A 213 6.54 -3.86 4.54
CA GLU A 213 6.15 -4.67 3.39
C GLU A 213 4.72 -4.37 2.88
N LEU A 214 3.88 -3.63 3.63
CA LEU A 214 2.61 -3.13 3.10
C LEU A 214 2.82 -1.95 2.17
N ASP A 215 3.75 -1.04 2.50
CA ASP A 215 4.18 0.01 1.59
C ASP A 215 4.90 -0.60 0.36
N ALA A 216 5.72 -1.64 0.55
CA ALA A 216 6.30 -2.38 -0.56
C ALA A 216 5.22 -2.97 -1.49
N LEU A 217 4.19 -3.59 -0.93
CA LEU A 217 3.02 -4.09 -1.68
C LEU A 217 2.30 -2.97 -2.45
N ALA A 218 2.04 -1.83 -1.80
CA ALA A 218 1.39 -0.70 -2.45
C ALA A 218 2.21 -0.20 -3.65
N LEU A 219 3.51 0.05 -3.45
CA LEU A 219 4.41 0.52 -4.51
C LEU A 219 4.56 -0.50 -5.64
N HIS A 220 4.63 -1.79 -5.30
CA HIS A 220 4.66 -2.87 -6.29
C HIS A 220 3.41 -2.88 -7.18
N MET A 221 2.23 -2.69 -6.59
CA MET A 221 0.98 -2.58 -7.36
C MET A 221 0.94 -1.32 -8.23
N VAL A 222 1.40 -0.18 -7.73
CA VAL A 222 1.52 1.06 -8.52
C VAL A 222 2.45 0.84 -9.71
N ALA A 223 3.66 0.32 -9.48
CA ALA A 223 4.63 0.05 -10.55
C ALA A 223 4.08 -0.98 -11.55
N SER A 224 3.42 -2.03 -11.08
CA SER A 224 2.79 -3.03 -11.94
C SER A 224 1.71 -2.42 -12.83
N ALA A 225 0.82 -1.60 -12.26
CA ALA A 225 -0.25 -0.94 -13.00
C ALA A 225 0.24 0.09 -14.00
N LEU A 226 1.15 0.97 -13.57
CA LEU A 226 1.73 2.00 -14.44
C LEU A 226 2.56 1.37 -15.55
N GLY A 227 3.33 0.31 -15.25
CA GLY A 227 4.07 -0.45 -16.26
C GLY A 227 3.16 -1.08 -17.31
N HIS A 228 2.04 -1.69 -16.90
CA HIS A 228 1.06 -2.23 -17.86
C HIS A 228 0.37 -1.15 -18.68
N SER A 229 0.08 0.01 -18.07
CA SER A 229 -0.74 1.06 -18.69
C SER A 229 0.08 1.97 -19.61
N THR A 230 1.35 2.20 -19.29
CA THR A 230 2.23 3.12 -20.04
C THR A 230 3.22 2.38 -20.94
N GLY A 231 3.50 1.11 -20.69
CA GLY A 231 4.54 0.35 -21.38
C GLY A 231 5.98 0.73 -21.00
N LYS A 232 6.18 1.78 -20.19
CA LYS A 232 7.52 2.29 -19.86
C LYS A 232 8.35 1.28 -19.06
N ARG A 233 9.62 1.15 -19.45
CA ARG A 233 10.61 0.29 -18.80
C ARG A 233 10.85 0.65 -17.35
N VAL A 234 10.90 1.94 -17.01
CA VAL A 234 11.17 2.40 -15.63
C VAL A 234 10.27 1.74 -14.57
N TYR A 235 8.98 1.52 -14.86
CA TYR A 235 8.07 0.89 -13.90
C TYR A 235 8.31 -0.62 -13.75
N ARG A 236 8.77 -1.32 -14.80
CA ARG A 236 9.19 -2.73 -14.70
C ARG A 236 10.44 -2.86 -13.84
N LEU A 237 11.39 -1.94 -14.00
CA LEU A 237 12.61 -1.85 -13.18
C LEU A 237 12.29 -1.58 -11.71
N LEU A 238 11.44 -0.58 -11.41
CA LEU A 238 10.99 -0.28 -10.05
C LEU A 238 10.28 -1.46 -9.41
N ARG A 239 9.38 -2.12 -10.15
CA ARG A 239 8.69 -3.33 -9.69
C ARG A 239 9.70 -4.41 -9.27
N ARG A 240 10.65 -4.76 -10.15
CA ARG A 240 11.65 -5.81 -9.84
C ARG A 240 12.61 -5.41 -8.72
N GLN A 241 12.99 -4.13 -8.62
CA GLN A 241 13.78 -3.63 -7.49
C GLN A 241 13.09 -3.84 -6.14
N ILE A 242 11.78 -3.59 -6.06
CA ILE A 242 11.01 -3.82 -4.83
C ILE A 242 10.99 -5.31 -4.48
N VAL A 243 10.85 -6.20 -5.48
CA VAL A 243 10.87 -7.65 -5.26
C VAL A 243 12.22 -8.12 -4.69
N LEU A 244 13.33 -7.65 -5.28
CA LEU A 244 14.68 -7.93 -4.76
C LEU A 244 14.84 -7.40 -3.32
N ALA A 245 14.29 -6.22 -3.02
CA ALA A 245 14.29 -5.64 -1.68
C ALA A 245 13.58 -6.53 -0.65
N VAL A 246 12.38 -6.98 -0.95
CA VAL A 246 11.60 -7.83 -0.05
C VAL A 246 12.26 -9.20 0.13
N LEU A 247 12.74 -9.83 -0.96
CA LEU A 247 13.40 -11.14 -0.88
C LEU A 247 14.69 -11.10 -0.05
N CYS A 248 15.54 -10.09 -0.26
CA CYS A 248 16.79 -9.96 0.51
C CYS A 248 16.56 -9.67 1.99
N ARG A 249 15.40 -9.12 2.36
CA ARG A 249 15.09 -8.77 3.74
C ARG A 249 14.50 -9.93 4.54
N GLN A 250 13.95 -10.94 3.88
CA GLN A 250 13.34 -12.07 4.57
C GLN A 250 14.38 -12.80 5.43
N ASP A 251 14.06 -13.00 6.70
CA ASP A 251 14.91 -13.77 7.60
C ASP A 251 14.87 -15.27 7.26
N ALA A 252 15.87 -16.02 7.74
CA ALA A 252 16.00 -17.45 7.43
C ALA A 252 14.80 -18.31 7.87
N ASP A 253 14.11 -17.89 8.94
CA ASP A 253 12.88 -18.54 9.44
C ASP A 253 11.62 -18.14 8.64
N GLY A 254 11.75 -17.21 7.70
CA GLY A 254 10.66 -16.69 6.88
C GLY A 254 9.99 -15.44 7.43
N GLY A 255 10.40 -14.98 8.61
CA GLY A 255 9.88 -13.78 9.25
C GLY A 255 10.38 -12.48 8.61
N PHE A 256 9.68 -11.40 8.93
CA PHE A 256 10.14 -10.04 8.72
C PHE A 256 10.08 -9.33 10.07
N ARG A 257 11.23 -8.91 10.57
CA ARG A 257 11.37 -8.22 11.85
C ARG A 257 11.56 -6.72 11.62
N HIS A 258 10.97 -5.91 12.49
CA HIS A 258 10.86 -4.46 12.27
C HIS A 258 11.33 -3.66 13.48
N GLY A 259 11.05 -4.14 14.70
CA GLY A 259 11.34 -3.39 15.91
C GLY A 259 10.58 -2.07 15.97
N GLU A 260 9.28 -2.07 15.71
CA GLU A 260 8.44 -0.87 15.84
C GLU A 260 8.30 -0.44 17.31
N TRP A 261 8.07 -1.42 18.20
CA TRP A 261 7.79 -1.26 19.61
C TRP A 261 9.05 -1.40 20.47
N THR A 262 9.91 -2.38 20.17
CA THR A 262 11.00 -2.79 21.06
C THR A 262 12.37 -2.63 20.41
N ASP A 263 13.43 -2.88 21.17
CA ASP A 263 14.78 -3.02 20.60
C ASP A 263 15.15 -4.49 20.37
N GLU A 264 14.22 -5.42 20.67
CA GLU A 264 14.35 -6.87 20.47
C GLU A 264 13.92 -7.32 19.07
N TYR A 265 13.61 -6.36 18.19
CA TYR A 265 13.31 -6.56 16.78
C TYR A 265 12.15 -7.54 16.55
N GLU A 266 11.01 -7.23 17.16
CA GLU A 266 9.78 -7.99 17.01
C GLU A 266 9.20 -7.90 15.59
N SER A 267 8.26 -8.80 15.28
CA SER A 267 7.55 -8.85 14.01
C SER A 267 6.07 -8.55 14.15
N HIS A 268 5.53 -7.84 13.15
CA HIS A 268 4.11 -7.61 13.01
C HIS A 268 3.56 -8.39 11.81
N ASN A 269 2.67 -9.37 12.08
CA ASN A 269 2.20 -10.32 11.06
C ASN A 269 1.39 -9.68 9.92
N ARG A 270 0.82 -8.49 10.11
CA ARG A 270 0.15 -7.76 9.02
C ARG A 270 1.15 -7.29 7.95
N LEU A 271 2.35 -6.89 8.36
CA LEU A 271 3.42 -6.51 7.43
C LEU A 271 3.90 -7.74 6.64
N ILE A 272 4.07 -8.87 7.33
CA ILE A 272 4.40 -10.16 6.70
C ILE A 272 3.36 -10.56 5.63
N ASN A 273 2.06 -10.31 5.85
CA ASN A 273 1.06 -10.53 4.80
C ASN A 273 1.30 -9.65 3.56
N GLY A 274 1.74 -8.39 3.75
CA GLY A 274 2.14 -7.53 2.64
C GLY A 274 3.20 -8.19 1.73
N ALA A 275 4.22 -8.79 2.34
CA ALA A 275 5.24 -9.56 1.63
C ALA A 275 4.67 -10.77 0.90
N MET A 276 3.80 -11.54 1.57
CA MET A 276 3.13 -12.70 0.96
C MET A 276 2.36 -12.30 -0.30
N GLN A 277 1.52 -11.28 -0.24
CA GLN A 277 0.69 -10.88 -1.39
C GLN A 277 1.53 -10.36 -2.56
N LEU A 278 2.60 -9.60 -2.27
CA LEU A 278 3.53 -9.10 -3.26
C LEU A 278 4.25 -10.26 -3.97
N LEU A 279 4.91 -11.13 -3.20
CA LEU A 279 5.70 -12.23 -3.75
C LEU A 279 4.82 -13.27 -4.46
N ALA A 280 3.60 -13.52 -3.97
CA ALA A 280 2.67 -14.44 -4.61
C ALA A 280 2.14 -13.88 -5.93
N THR A 281 1.98 -12.55 -6.04
CA THR A 281 1.62 -11.89 -7.30
C THR A 281 2.74 -12.06 -8.33
N GLU A 282 4.00 -11.89 -7.92
CA GLU A 282 5.13 -12.10 -8.82
C GLU A 282 5.33 -13.55 -9.20
N PHE A 283 5.21 -14.48 -8.24
CA PHE A 283 5.32 -15.91 -8.51
C PHE A 283 4.26 -16.38 -9.50
N ALA A 284 3.01 -15.90 -9.37
CA ALA A 284 1.94 -16.24 -10.30
C ALA A 284 2.18 -15.68 -11.73
N ALA A 285 2.90 -14.57 -11.85
CA ALA A 285 3.26 -13.99 -13.14
C ALA A 285 4.47 -14.68 -13.79
N ALA A 286 5.50 -14.95 -12.99
CA ALA A 286 6.73 -15.61 -13.39
C ALA A 286 7.23 -16.53 -12.26
N PRO A 287 6.91 -17.83 -12.30
CA PRO A 287 7.36 -18.77 -11.27
C PRO A 287 8.88 -18.90 -11.24
N GLU A 288 9.47 -18.76 -10.05
CA GLU A 288 10.92 -18.88 -9.82
C GLU A 288 11.18 -19.59 -8.47
N PRO A 289 12.20 -20.45 -8.35
CA PRO A 289 12.48 -21.18 -7.11
C PRO A 289 12.73 -20.29 -5.88
N ALA A 290 13.34 -19.13 -6.08
CA ALA A 290 13.60 -18.18 -4.99
C ALA A 290 12.28 -17.60 -4.42
N LEU A 291 11.32 -17.29 -5.30
CA LEU A 291 9.99 -16.81 -4.91
C LEU A 291 9.20 -17.91 -4.20
N GLU A 292 9.16 -19.12 -4.76
CA GLU A 292 8.48 -20.26 -4.14
C GLU A 292 9.05 -20.58 -2.75
N GLY A 293 10.38 -20.64 -2.63
CA GLY A 293 11.06 -20.87 -1.36
C GLY A 293 10.76 -19.79 -0.33
N ALA A 294 10.67 -18.52 -0.75
CA ALA A 294 10.29 -17.42 0.14
C ALA A 294 8.84 -17.55 0.62
N LEU A 295 7.89 -17.83 -0.28
CA LEU A 295 6.47 -18.00 0.03
C LEU A 295 6.25 -19.12 1.06
N ARG A 296 6.85 -20.30 0.84
CA ARG A 296 6.75 -21.44 1.76
C ARG A 296 7.34 -21.12 3.14
N ARG A 297 8.43 -20.36 3.21
CA ARG A 297 8.99 -19.89 4.49
C ARG A 297 8.05 -18.92 5.21
N ILE A 298 7.43 -17.97 4.50
CA ILE A 298 6.42 -17.08 5.10
C ILE A 298 5.25 -17.91 5.67
N ALA A 299 4.72 -18.84 4.89
CA ALA A 299 3.59 -19.67 5.32
C ALA A 299 3.93 -20.47 6.59
N ARG A 300 5.11 -21.10 6.62
CA ARG A 300 5.60 -21.80 7.82
C ARG A 300 5.72 -20.87 9.02
N TYR A 301 6.34 -19.70 8.85
CA TYR A 301 6.47 -18.73 9.93
C TYR A 301 5.11 -18.33 10.50
N LEU A 302 4.15 -17.96 9.65
CA LEU A 302 2.80 -17.56 10.06
C LEU A 302 2.02 -18.70 10.73
N ALA A 303 2.21 -19.94 10.28
CA ALA A 303 1.58 -21.11 10.89
C ALA A 303 2.01 -21.34 12.35
N GLU A 304 3.18 -20.83 12.74
CA GLU A 304 3.69 -20.86 14.12
C GLU A 304 3.25 -19.63 14.95
N GLN A 305 2.57 -18.64 14.35
CA GLN A 305 2.09 -17.44 15.04
C GLN A 305 0.63 -17.61 15.47
N VAL A 306 0.33 -18.64 16.26
CA VAL A 306 -1.04 -19.04 16.60
C VAL A 306 -1.22 -19.24 18.10
N ASP A 307 -2.38 -18.84 18.61
CA ASP A 307 -2.92 -19.26 19.90
C ASP A 307 -4.06 -20.26 19.68
N HIS A 308 -4.11 -21.32 20.47
CA HIS A 308 -5.14 -22.35 20.37
C HIS A 308 -6.27 -22.06 21.35
N THR A 309 -7.41 -21.63 20.80
CA THR A 309 -8.63 -21.34 21.56
C THR A 309 -9.54 -22.59 21.60
N ASP A 310 -10.53 -22.60 22.49
CA ASP A 310 -11.57 -23.63 22.56
C ASP A 310 -12.36 -23.76 21.25
N ALA A 311 -12.37 -22.72 20.42
CA ALA A 311 -13.08 -22.66 19.14
C ALA A 311 -12.18 -22.95 17.92
N GLY A 312 -10.87 -23.14 18.13
CA GLY A 312 -9.88 -23.35 17.07
C GLY A 312 -8.68 -22.40 17.14
N ALA A 313 -7.85 -22.44 16.11
CA ALA A 313 -6.66 -21.61 15.98
C ALA A 313 -7.01 -20.11 15.81
N TRP A 314 -6.26 -19.24 16.46
CA TRP A 314 -6.30 -17.81 16.21
C TRP A 314 -4.90 -17.26 15.96
N PHE A 315 -4.66 -16.71 14.78
CA PHE A 315 -3.38 -16.05 14.48
C PHE A 315 -3.14 -14.81 15.34
N LEU A 316 -1.94 -14.73 15.92
CA LEU A 316 -1.48 -13.60 16.70
C LEU A 316 -1.24 -12.39 15.79
N HIS A 317 -1.37 -11.19 16.33
CA HIS A 317 -1.15 -9.96 15.60
C HIS A 317 0.32 -9.53 15.58
N ASP A 318 1.00 -9.74 16.71
CA ASP A 318 2.40 -9.42 16.91
C ASP A 318 3.11 -10.54 17.67
N SER A 319 4.40 -10.76 17.37
CA SER A 319 5.23 -11.73 18.10
C SER A 319 5.32 -11.46 19.61
N LEU A 320 5.08 -10.22 20.07
CA LEU A 320 5.01 -9.87 21.50
C LEU A 320 3.87 -10.59 22.25
N GLU A 321 2.82 -11.03 21.55
CA GLU A 321 1.70 -11.77 22.16
C GLU A 321 2.07 -13.19 22.60
N ARG A 322 3.26 -13.69 22.24
CA ARG A 322 3.72 -15.03 22.62
C ARG A 322 3.98 -15.19 24.13
N SER A 323 4.19 -14.10 24.85
CA SER A 323 4.46 -14.16 26.30
C SER A 323 3.96 -12.92 27.04
N GLU A 324 3.74 -13.06 28.36
CA GLU A 324 3.40 -11.89 29.18
C GLU A 324 4.56 -10.89 29.28
N GLU A 325 5.80 -11.37 29.13
CA GLU A 325 6.99 -10.51 29.09
C GLU A 325 6.97 -9.64 27.83
N GLY A 326 6.76 -10.24 26.65
CA GLY A 326 6.62 -9.49 25.39
C GLY A 326 5.48 -8.47 25.46
N MET A 327 4.32 -8.84 26.01
CA MET A 327 3.20 -7.92 26.16
C MET A 327 3.49 -6.72 27.06
N ARG A 328 4.47 -6.78 28.00
CA ARG A 328 4.87 -5.60 28.79
C ARG A 328 5.53 -4.51 27.93
N HIS A 329 6.07 -4.89 26.78
CA HIS A 329 6.62 -3.96 25.80
C HIS A 329 5.59 -3.49 24.76
N TYR A 330 4.39 -4.10 24.75
CA TYR A 330 3.30 -3.67 23.88
C TYR A 330 2.86 -2.26 24.27
N PRO A 331 2.72 -1.33 23.31
CA PRO A 331 2.62 0.09 23.62
C PRO A 331 1.20 0.53 24.06
N LEU A 332 0.21 -0.37 23.95
CA LEU A 332 -1.17 -0.12 24.35
C LEU A 332 -1.53 -0.99 25.56
N ALA A 333 -2.44 -0.49 26.39
CA ALA A 333 -2.99 -1.28 27.48
C ALA A 333 -3.74 -2.50 26.92
N TRP A 334 -3.41 -3.68 27.46
CA TRP A 334 -4.08 -4.93 27.13
C TRP A 334 -4.89 -5.45 28.32
N GLU A 335 -6.03 -6.05 28.01
CA GLU A 335 -6.91 -6.68 28.97
C GLU A 335 -6.68 -8.19 29.01
N ARG A 336 -6.25 -8.70 30.17
CA ARG A 336 -6.14 -10.15 30.38
C ARG A 336 -7.54 -10.78 30.37
N GLY A 337 -7.72 -11.80 29.54
CA GLY A 337 -8.98 -12.54 29.42
C GLY A 337 -8.78 -13.93 28.83
N ARG A 338 -9.67 -14.87 29.18
CA ARG A 338 -9.67 -16.27 28.72
C ARG A 338 -10.97 -16.63 27.98
N TRP A 339 -11.57 -15.65 27.31
CA TRP A 339 -12.78 -15.92 26.52
C TRP A 339 -12.43 -16.89 25.38
N LEU A 340 -13.23 -17.95 25.24
CA LEU A 340 -12.94 -19.10 24.37
C LEU A 340 -11.59 -19.77 24.69
N GLY A 341 -11.15 -19.78 25.95
CA GLY A 341 -9.92 -20.49 26.34
C GLY A 341 -8.61 -19.84 25.87
N LYS A 342 -8.68 -18.70 25.16
CA LYS A 342 -7.50 -18.00 24.64
C LYS A 342 -6.46 -17.70 25.72
N SER A 343 -5.21 -17.57 25.30
CA SER A 343 -4.11 -17.09 26.14
C SER A 343 -4.37 -15.67 26.67
N PRO A 344 -3.92 -15.33 27.90
CA PRO A 344 -4.11 -13.99 28.47
C PRO A 344 -3.47 -12.85 27.67
N THR A 345 -2.48 -13.18 26.84
CA THR A 345 -1.71 -12.26 25.98
C THR A 345 -2.36 -12.02 24.62
N ASN A 346 -3.15 -12.98 24.12
CA ASN A 346 -3.81 -12.88 22.81
C ASN A 346 -4.84 -11.75 22.81
N LEU A 347 -4.65 -10.76 21.93
CA LEU A 347 -5.50 -9.58 21.81
C LEU A 347 -6.79 -9.83 21.02
N LEU A 348 -6.90 -10.98 20.32
CA LEU A 348 -7.95 -11.29 19.36
C LEU A 348 -8.16 -10.14 18.36
N ILE A 349 -7.08 -9.70 17.71
CA ILE A 349 -7.11 -8.66 16.69
C ILE A 349 -7.58 -9.25 15.35
N LEU A 350 -8.74 -8.79 14.88
CA LEU A 350 -9.44 -9.36 13.74
C LEU A 350 -8.70 -9.19 12.42
N ASN A 351 -8.25 -7.98 12.13
CA ASN A 351 -7.71 -7.64 10.83
C ASN A 351 -6.44 -8.46 10.50
N THR A 352 -5.56 -8.66 11.49
CA THR A 352 -4.37 -9.51 11.30
C THR A 352 -4.71 -11.01 11.25
N HIS A 353 -5.74 -11.46 11.98
CA HIS A 353 -6.21 -12.83 11.84
C HIS A 353 -6.69 -13.14 10.40
N LEU A 354 -7.49 -12.24 9.83
CA LEU A 354 -7.95 -12.33 8.44
C LEU A 354 -6.77 -12.31 7.46
N ASP A 355 -5.80 -11.42 7.67
CA ASP A 355 -4.59 -11.34 6.86
C ASP A 355 -3.79 -12.64 6.84
N CYS A 356 -3.59 -13.29 7.99
CA CYS A 356 -2.87 -14.56 8.06
C CYS A 356 -3.62 -15.69 7.34
N MET A 357 -4.95 -15.76 7.49
CA MET A 357 -5.77 -16.70 6.71
C MET A 357 -5.63 -16.46 5.21
N LEU A 358 -5.67 -15.20 4.78
CA LEU A 358 -5.50 -14.80 3.38
C LEU A 358 -4.10 -15.15 2.85
N ALA A 359 -3.06 -14.97 3.67
CA ALA A 359 -1.69 -15.29 3.32
C ALA A 359 -1.52 -16.79 3.05
N LEU A 360 -1.98 -17.66 3.97
CA LEU A 360 -1.89 -19.11 3.81
C LEU A 360 -2.75 -19.62 2.65
N ALA A 361 -3.96 -19.08 2.49
CA ALA A 361 -4.82 -19.44 1.36
C ALA A 361 -4.20 -19.00 0.01
N ARG A 362 -3.51 -17.86 0.00
CA ARG A 362 -2.81 -17.36 -1.18
C ARG A 362 -1.63 -18.25 -1.54
N GLU A 363 -0.80 -18.61 -0.56
CA GLU A 363 0.32 -19.52 -0.75
C GLU A 363 -0.14 -20.86 -1.31
N ARG A 364 -1.14 -21.50 -0.69
CA ARG A 364 -1.77 -22.70 -1.23
C ARG A 364 -2.23 -22.53 -2.69
N ALA A 365 -2.90 -21.42 -3.00
CA ALA A 365 -3.46 -21.19 -4.32
C ALA A 365 -2.39 -21.04 -5.42
N VAL A 366 -1.23 -20.47 -5.09
CA VAL A 366 -0.16 -20.22 -6.07
C VAL A 366 0.89 -21.33 -6.10
N CYS A 367 1.26 -21.90 -4.95
CA CYS A 367 2.28 -22.95 -4.81
C CYS A 367 1.71 -24.38 -4.83
N GLY A 368 0.40 -24.55 -4.65
CA GLY A 368 -0.24 -25.87 -4.56
C GLY A 368 0.08 -26.65 -3.29
N ASP A 369 0.54 -25.96 -2.23
CA ASP A 369 0.89 -26.57 -0.94
C ASP A 369 -0.33 -26.62 -0.01
N ASP A 370 -0.77 -27.82 0.37
CA ASP A 370 -1.92 -28.04 1.26
C ASP A 370 -1.50 -28.31 2.72
N THR A 371 -0.22 -28.17 3.06
CA THR A 371 0.33 -28.45 4.40
C THR A 371 -0.46 -27.77 5.53
N HIS A 372 -0.97 -26.56 5.29
CA HIS A 372 -1.64 -25.75 6.32
C HIS A 372 -3.18 -25.79 6.26
N ASP A 373 -3.78 -26.67 5.45
CA ASP A 373 -5.24 -26.74 5.27
C ASP A 373 -6.01 -27.02 6.56
N GLY A 374 -5.44 -27.89 7.42
CA GLY A 374 -6.01 -28.18 8.73
C GLY A 374 -6.06 -26.93 9.64
N LEU A 375 -4.99 -26.13 9.59
CA LEU A 375 -4.89 -24.89 10.35
C LEU A 375 -5.88 -23.84 9.83
N LEU A 376 -6.01 -23.69 8.52
CA LEU A 376 -6.98 -22.78 7.90
C LEU A 376 -8.42 -23.12 8.30
N ARG A 377 -8.81 -24.40 8.26
CA ARG A 377 -10.14 -24.84 8.73
C ARG A 377 -10.35 -24.56 10.22
N SER A 378 -9.32 -24.76 11.04
CA SER A 378 -9.38 -24.44 12.47
C SER A 378 -9.55 -22.94 12.72
N ALA A 379 -8.82 -22.10 11.95
CA ALA A 379 -8.93 -20.65 12.01
C ALA A 379 -10.30 -20.14 11.56
N GLU A 380 -10.83 -20.69 10.47
CA GLU A 380 -12.19 -20.38 10.00
C GLU A 380 -13.25 -20.71 11.06
N ALA A 381 -13.14 -21.88 11.71
CA ALA A 381 -14.06 -22.29 12.77
C ALA A 381 -14.01 -21.33 13.98
N CYS A 382 -12.81 -20.89 14.36
CA CYS A 382 -12.63 -19.90 15.41
C CYS A 382 -13.24 -18.55 15.01
N LEU A 383 -12.89 -18.03 13.83
CA LEU A 383 -13.45 -16.79 13.27
C LEU A 383 -14.98 -16.83 13.24
N ARG A 384 -15.56 -17.93 12.76
CA ARG A 384 -17.01 -18.14 12.70
C ARG A 384 -17.65 -18.05 14.07
N THR A 385 -17.03 -18.65 15.08
CA THR A 385 -17.50 -18.60 16.47
C THR A 385 -17.44 -17.18 17.02
N VAL A 386 -16.30 -16.50 16.83
CA VAL A 386 -16.10 -15.11 17.29
C VAL A 386 -17.08 -14.15 16.62
N MET A 387 -17.25 -14.26 15.30
CA MET A 387 -18.15 -13.41 14.51
C MET A 387 -19.64 -13.73 14.72
N SER A 388 -19.98 -14.89 15.30
CA SER A 388 -21.35 -15.27 15.66
C SER A 388 -21.74 -14.88 17.09
N ALA A 389 -20.79 -14.46 17.93
CA ALA A 389 -21.07 -14.07 19.31
C ALA A 389 -22.00 -12.84 19.38
N ARG A 390 -23.15 -12.98 20.05
CA ARG A 390 -24.14 -11.91 20.27
C ARG A 390 -24.52 -11.72 21.76
N PRO A 391 -23.58 -11.76 22.73
CA PRO A 391 -23.93 -11.49 24.12
C PRO A 391 -24.51 -10.09 24.28
N ALA A 392 -25.52 -9.99 25.16
CA ALA A 392 -26.16 -8.74 25.58
C ALA A 392 -26.62 -7.82 24.41
N ASP A 393 -27.16 -8.38 23.32
CA ASP A 393 -27.56 -7.59 22.14
C ASP A 393 -28.52 -6.43 22.48
N TRP A 394 -29.44 -6.67 23.41
CA TRP A 394 -30.36 -5.67 23.95
C TRP A 394 -29.67 -4.45 24.56
N LEU A 395 -28.45 -4.62 25.12
CA LEU A 395 -27.64 -3.57 25.72
C LEU A 395 -26.81 -2.84 24.66
N PHE A 396 -26.19 -3.57 23.74
CA PHE A 396 -25.32 -2.96 22.72
C PHE A 396 -26.08 -2.03 21.77
N ARG A 397 -27.32 -2.36 21.40
CA ARG A 397 -28.15 -1.52 20.50
C ARG A 397 -28.31 -0.06 21.00
N PRO A 398 -28.83 0.20 22.21
CA PRO A 398 -28.96 1.56 22.69
C PRO A 398 -27.61 2.25 22.95
N LEU A 399 -26.59 1.52 23.41
CA LEU A 399 -25.26 2.10 23.62
C LEU A 399 -24.62 2.60 22.33
N LEU A 400 -24.74 1.83 21.23
CA LEU A 400 -24.22 2.26 19.93
C LEU A 400 -25.02 3.40 19.33
N ALA A 401 -26.33 3.46 19.57
CA ALA A 401 -27.11 4.63 19.18
C ALA A 401 -26.59 5.92 19.85
N VAL A 402 -26.11 5.84 21.10
CA VAL A 402 -25.47 6.96 21.79
C VAL A 402 -24.07 7.24 21.23
N ILE A 403 -23.25 6.21 20.98
CA ILE A 403 -21.91 6.37 20.40
C ILE A 403 -21.98 6.99 19.00
N ALA A 404 -22.96 6.60 18.18
CA ALA A 404 -23.16 7.11 16.83
C ALA A 404 -23.31 8.65 16.78
N LEU A 405 -23.82 9.28 17.85
CA LEU A 405 -23.90 10.74 17.94
C LEU A 405 -22.51 11.42 17.98
N SER A 406 -21.48 10.68 18.41
CA SER A 406 -20.08 11.12 18.39
C SER A 406 -19.37 10.79 17.08
N LEU A 407 -19.98 9.98 16.22
CA LEU A 407 -19.45 9.60 14.90
C LEU A 407 -19.95 10.52 13.77
N LEU A 408 -20.90 11.42 14.06
CA LEU A 408 -21.38 12.42 13.11
C LEU A 408 -20.29 13.46 12.78
N PRO A 409 -20.35 14.12 11.61
CA PRO A 409 -19.51 15.29 11.31
C PRO A 409 -19.73 16.44 12.30
N LYS A 410 -18.71 17.27 12.55
CA LYS A 410 -18.75 18.32 13.58
C LYS A 410 -19.93 19.27 13.42
N ALA A 411 -20.19 19.74 12.19
CA ALA A 411 -21.32 20.63 11.90
C ALA A 411 -22.68 19.98 12.24
N GLU A 412 -22.82 18.69 11.93
CA GLU A 412 -24.04 17.93 12.26
C GLU A 412 -24.16 17.71 13.78
N GLN A 413 -23.04 17.48 14.48
CA GLN A 413 -23.01 17.37 15.94
C GLN A 413 -23.48 18.66 16.64
N GLU A 414 -23.14 19.82 16.09
CA GLU A 414 -23.51 21.14 16.64
C GLU A 414 -25.01 21.44 16.46
N GLN A 415 -25.62 20.93 15.39
CA GLN A 415 -27.04 21.06 15.09
C GLN A 415 -27.95 20.10 15.87
N LEU A 416 -27.38 19.18 16.66
CA LEU A 416 -28.16 18.23 17.43
C LEU A 416 -29.10 18.93 18.45
N PRO A 417 -30.35 18.47 18.61
CA PRO A 417 -31.23 18.93 19.69
C PRO A 417 -30.58 18.78 21.06
N PHE A 418 -30.97 19.64 22.02
CA PHE A 418 -30.36 19.69 23.36
C PHE A 418 -30.26 18.31 24.04
N ALA A 419 -31.35 17.53 24.04
CA ALA A 419 -31.36 16.20 24.63
C ALA A 419 -30.35 15.23 23.97
N ARG A 420 -30.21 15.27 22.64
CA ARG A 420 -29.23 14.45 21.91
C ARG A 420 -27.80 14.91 22.16
N ARG A 421 -27.55 16.22 22.29
CA ARG A 421 -26.24 16.74 22.69
C ARG A 421 -25.85 16.30 24.10
N ALA A 422 -26.79 16.26 25.03
CA ALA A 422 -26.56 15.73 26.37
C ALA A 422 -26.18 14.23 26.33
N LEU A 423 -26.93 13.42 25.58
CA LEU A 423 -26.62 11.99 25.38
C LEU A 423 -25.25 11.79 24.72
N LYS A 424 -24.94 12.55 23.65
CA LYS A 424 -23.63 12.53 23.01
C LYS A 424 -22.52 12.83 24.02
N ARG A 425 -22.69 13.85 24.87
CA ARG A 425 -21.70 14.23 25.89
C ARG A 425 -21.50 13.12 26.93
N LEU A 426 -22.58 12.45 27.34
CA LEU A 426 -22.49 11.27 28.21
C LEU A 426 -21.74 10.13 27.52
N GLY A 427 -22.07 9.87 26.25
CA GLY A 427 -21.42 8.88 25.40
C GLY A 427 -19.91 9.11 25.31
N TRP A 428 -19.53 10.30 24.87
CA TRP A 428 -18.14 10.69 24.69
C TRP A 428 -17.33 10.71 25.99
N LYS A 429 -17.90 11.26 27.08
CA LYS A 429 -17.16 11.45 28.34
C LYS A 429 -17.07 10.18 29.19
N TYR A 430 -18.08 9.30 29.13
CA TYR A 430 -18.18 8.17 30.04
C TYR A 430 -18.24 6.81 29.35
N LEU A 431 -19.01 6.68 28.26
CA LEU A 431 -19.23 5.41 27.58
C LEU A 431 -18.02 4.99 26.73
N ILE A 432 -17.60 5.81 25.77
CA ILE A 432 -16.50 5.49 24.84
C ILE A 432 -15.20 5.15 25.60
N PRO A 433 -14.76 5.94 26.61
CA PRO A 433 -13.54 5.60 27.36
C PRO A 433 -13.62 4.30 28.16
N ARG A 434 -14.83 3.82 28.49
CA ARG A 434 -15.06 2.58 29.24
C ARG A 434 -15.59 1.44 28.38
N TRP A 435 -15.62 1.62 27.07
CA TRP A 435 -16.19 0.68 26.13
C TRP A 435 -15.52 -0.71 26.23
N HIS A 436 -14.21 -0.74 26.42
CA HIS A 436 -13.44 -1.96 26.64
C HIS A 436 -13.91 -2.78 27.85
N LEU A 437 -14.37 -2.15 28.93
CA LEU A 437 -14.89 -2.86 30.11
C LEU A 437 -16.21 -3.58 29.81
N ILE A 438 -17.07 -2.96 29.00
CA ILE A 438 -18.33 -3.55 28.56
C ILE A 438 -18.03 -4.75 27.65
N ARG A 439 -17.11 -4.58 26.68
CA ARG A 439 -16.65 -5.66 25.80
C ARG A 439 -15.99 -6.80 26.57
N ARG A 440 -15.23 -6.51 27.63
CA ARG A 440 -14.65 -7.56 28.49
C ARG A 440 -15.72 -8.39 29.19
N ARG A 441 -16.82 -7.77 29.64
CA ARG A 441 -17.92 -8.49 30.30
C ARG A 441 -18.82 -9.26 29.33
N PHE A 442 -19.00 -8.72 28.12
CA PHE A 442 -19.85 -9.25 27.05
C PHE A 442 -19.07 -9.27 25.72
N PRO A 443 -18.12 -10.22 25.56
CA PRO A 443 -17.19 -10.24 24.43
C PRO A 443 -17.88 -10.48 23.09
N ARG A 444 -17.72 -9.54 22.17
CA ARG A 444 -18.16 -9.62 20.78
C ARG A 444 -17.38 -8.62 19.92
N LEU A 445 -17.07 -9.01 18.68
CA LEU A 445 -16.49 -8.10 17.68
C LEU A 445 -17.57 -7.45 16.83
N LEU A 446 -18.50 -8.26 16.29
CA LEU A 446 -19.60 -7.76 15.48
C LEU A 446 -20.72 -7.18 16.35
N MET A 447 -20.88 -5.87 16.23
CA MET A 447 -21.86 -5.08 16.94
C MET A 447 -23.20 -5.00 16.20
N PRO A 448 -24.31 -4.66 16.88
CA PRO A 448 -25.55 -4.29 16.21
C PRO A 448 -25.33 -3.19 15.17
N ALA A 449 -26.17 -3.18 14.13
CA ALA A 449 -26.09 -2.24 13.00
C ALA A 449 -24.81 -2.35 12.14
N GLY A 450 -24.00 -3.39 12.30
CA GLY A 450 -22.93 -3.74 11.36
C GLY A 450 -21.55 -3.15 11.66
N TYR A 451 -21.40 -2.42 12.77
CA TYR A 451 -20.07 -2.00 13.23
C TYR A 451 -19.26 -3.20 13.70
N ILE A 452 -17.96 -3.23 13.41
CA ILE A 452 -17.04 -4.29 13.85
C ILE A 452 -15.89 -3.66 14.62
N GLU A 453 -15.70 -4.14 15.84
CA GLU A 453 -14.53 -3.79 16.64
C GLU A 453 -13.27 -4.48 16.12
N ARG A 454 -12.15 -3.77 16.25
CA ARG A 454 -10.85 -4.29 15.81
C ARG A 454 -10.39 -5.48 16.65
N SER A 455 -10.62 -5.43 17.97
CA SER A 455 -10.07 -6.40 18.90
C SER A 455 -10.95 -6.57 20.14
N LEU A 456 -10.67 -7.60 20.94
CA LEU A 456 -11.26 -7.76 22.27
C LEU A 456 -10.29 -7.43 23.40
N GLY A 457 -8.99 -7.64 23.18
CA GLY A 457 -7.97 -7.45 24.20
C GLY A 457 -7.42 -6.03 24.32
N GLN A 458 -7.67 -5.12 23.37
CA GLN A 458 -7.21 -3.74 23.49
C GLN A 458 -8.23 -2.84 24.19
N ALA A 459 -7.72 -1.93 25.02
CA ALA A 459 -8.52 -0.99 25.81
C ALA A 459 -8.93 0.27 25.03
N ASP A 460 -9.56 0.11 23.87
CA ASP A 460 -9.90 1.21 22.97
C ASP A 460 -11.32 1.11 22.33
N PHE A 461 -11.68 2.15 21.58
CA PHE A 461 -12.81 2.19 20.66
C PHE A 461 -12.30 2.85 19.38
N VAL A 462 -12.13 2.07 18.31
CA VAL A 462 -11.40 2.55 17.12
C VAL A 462 -12.23 2.37 15.87
N HIS A 463 -13.03 3.39 15.57
CA HIS A 463 -13.85 3.41 14.36
C HIS A 463 -13.03 3.44 13.06
N ARG A 464 -11.75 3.87 13.10
CA ARG A 464 -10.87 3.98 11.92
C ARG A 464 -10.63 2.64 11.20
N TYR A 465 -10.69 1.51 11.91
CA TYR A 465 -10.53 0.19 11.31
C TYR A 465 -11.79 -0.30 10.56
N HIS A 466 -12.90 0.43 10.60
CA HIS A 466 -14.11 0.03 9.89
C HIS A 466 -13.89 -0.09 8.37
N GLY A 467 -13.13 0.85 7.78
CA GLY A 467 -12.74 0.76 6.36
C GLY A 467 -11.85 -0.46 6.08
N VAL A 468 -10.91 -0.75 6.99
CA VAL A 468 -10.03 -1.93 6.92
C VAL A 468 -10.83 -3.23 6.98
N HIS A 469 -11.83 -3.32 7.87
CA HIS A 469 -12.67 -4.51 7.97
C HIS A 469 -13.49 -4.75 6.71
N LEU A 470 -14.01 -3.70 6.05
CA LEU A 470 -14.69 -3.88 4.77
C LEU A 470 -13.74 -4.48 3.73
N MET A 471 -12.53 -3.94 3.61
CA MET A 471 -11.51 -4.48 2.72
C MET A 471 -11.18 -5.94 3.06
N ASP A 472 -10.90 -6.26 4.32
CA ASP A 472 -10.45 -7.60 4.74
C ASP A 472 -11.55 -8.65 4.58
N PHE A 473 -12.83 -8.31 4.82
CA PHE A 473 -13.95 -9.23 4.56
C PHE A 473 -14.23 -9.42 3.07
N GLU A 474 -14.09 -8.38 2.25
CA GLU A 474 -14.19 -8.56 0.78
C GLU A 474 -13.03 -9.41 0.23
N ARG A 475 -11.84 -9.30 0.81
CA ARG A 475 -10.71 -10.20 0.51
C ARG A 475 -11.03 -11.64 0.91
N LEU A 476 -11.59 -11.84 2.11
CA LEU A 476 -12.01 -13.16 2.60
C LEU A 476 -13.05 -13.80 1.67
N LEU A 477 -14.08 -13.05 1.27
CA LEU A 477 -15.11 -13.50 0.33
C LEU A 477 -14.58 -13.82 -1.07
N ALA A 478 -13.43 -13.27 -1.44
CA ALA A 478 -12.78 -13.55 -2.72
C ALA A 478 -11.77 -14.71 -2.65
N CYS A 479 -11.38 -15.15 -1.45
CA CYS A 479 -10.38 -16.20 -1.28
C CYS A 479 -11.02 -17.58 -1.06
N GLY A 480 -10.23 -18.64 -1.26
CA GLY A 480 -10.65 -20.02 -1.05
C GLY A 480 -10.71 -20.47 0.43
N ALA A 481 -10.50 -19.55 1.39
CA ALA A 481 -10.49 -19.90 2.82
C ALA A 481 -11.90 -19.99 3.43
N VAL A 482 -12.91 -19.41 2.79
CA VAL A 482 -14.32 -19.49 3.21
C VAL A 482 -15.20 -19.82 2.01
N ASP A 483 -16.39 -20.36 2.27
CA ASP A 483 -17.42 -20.46 1.23
C ASP A 483 -18.09 -19.08 1.03
N PRO A 484 -17.89 -18.41 -0.13
CA PRO A 484 -18.53 -17.12 -0.40
C PRO A 484 -20.06 -17.20 -0.54
N LYS A 485 -20.62 -18.41 -0.70
CA LYS A 485 -22.06 -18.63 -0.73
C LYS A 485 -22.68 -18.69 0.66
N ASP A 486 -21.89 -18.81 1.74
CA ASP A 486 -22.41 -18.76 3.10
C ASP A 486 -22.96 -17.36 3.40
N PRO A 487 -24.29 -17.20 3.60
CA PRO A 487 -24.91 -15.90 3.83
C PRO A 487 -24.38 -15.18 5.07
N ARG A 488 -23.73 -15.90 6.00
CA ARG A 488 -23.11 -15.31 7.19
C ARG A 488 -21.96 -14.37 6.83
N TRP A 489 -21.13 -14.70 5.84
CA TRP A 489 -20.02 -13.85 5.45
C TRP A 489 -20.47 -12.66 4.62
N THR A 490 -21.41 -12.86 3.69
CA THR A 490 -21.95 -11.77 2.86
C THR A 490 -22.74 -10.76 3.69
N SER A 491 -23.54 -11.21 4.67
CA SER A 491 -24.27 -10.31 5.59
C SER A 491 -23.35 -9.47 6.48
N ILE A 492 -22.14 -9.93 6.81
CA ILE A 492 -21.14 -9.12 7.51
C ILE A 492 -20.69 -7.96 6.62
N SER A 493 -20.38 -8.22 5.36
CA SER A 493 -20.02 -7.18 4.40
C SER A 493 -21.16 -6.17 4.20
N ASP A 494 -22.39 -6.64 4.03
CA ASP A 494 -23.57 -5.76 3.91
C ASP A 494 -23.73 -4.87 5.14
N GLY A 495 -23.57 -5.44 6.35
CA GLY A 495 -23.59 -4.69 7.60
C GLY A 495 -22.49 -3.63 7.70
N LEU A 496 -21.27 -3.93 7.25
CA LEU A 496 -20.17 -2.96 7.22
C LEU A 496 -20.50 -1.77 6.31
N VAL A 497 -21.06 -2.03 5.13
CA VAL A 497 -21.46 -0.96 4.20
C VAL A 497 -22.60 -0.13 4.79
N ASP A 498 -23.63 -0.79 5.29
CA ASP A 498 -24.79 -0.11 5.88
C ASP A 498 -24.40 0.72 7.10
N PHE A 499 -23.49 0.24 7.96
CA PHE A 499 -22.96 1.04 9.05
C PHE A 499 -22.22 2.28 8.53
N GLY A 500 -21.32 2.12 7.56
CA GLY A 500 -20.53 3.22 7.02
C GLY A 500 -21.41 4.34 6.46
N VAL A 501 -22.48 3.97 5.73
CA VAL A 501 -23.45 4.90 5.15
C VAL A 501 -24.35 5.52 6.22
N ASN A 502 -24.98 4.69 7.08
CA ASN A 502 -25.99 5.17 8.03
C ASN A 502 -25.39 5.97 9.19
N SER A 503 -24.19 5.61 9.65
CA SER A 503 -23.48 6.34 10.70
C SER A 503 -22.84 7.64 10.21
N ARG A 504 -22.65 7.79 8.89
CA ARG A 504 -21.93 8.89 8.25
C ARG A 504 -20.48 9.03 8.72
N VAL A 505 -19.89 7.97 9.25
CA VAL A 505 -18.53 7.97 9.81
C VAL A 505 -17.47 8.34 8.77
N THR A 506 -17.70 8.07 7.48
CA THR A 506 -16.80 8.45 6.39
C THR A 506 -16.62 9.96 6.28
N ARG A 507 -17.68 10.73 6.53
CA ARG A 507 -17.62 12.20 6.54
C ARG A 507 -16.83 12.72 7.73
N LEU A 508 -16.96 12.09 8.89
CA LEU A 508 -16.12 12.40 10.06
C LEU A 508 -14.65 12.14 9.75
N TRP A 509 -14.32 11.00 9.13
CA TRP A 509 -12.93 10.69 8.76
C TRP A 509 -12.29 11.76 7.90
N LYS A 510 -13.05 12.34 6.96
CA LYS A 510 -12.60 13.43 6.10
C LYS A 510 -12.19 14.68 6.90
N GLU A 511 -12.92 15.00 7.97
CA GLU A 511 -12.67 16.18 8.82
C GLU A 511 -11.42 16.04 9.69
N THR A 512 -11.05 14.82 10.10
CA THR A 512 -9.98 14.58 11.09
C THR A 512 -8.74 13.91 10.51
N ALA A 513 -7.59 14.59 10.58
CA ALA A 513 -6.31 14.07 10.10
C ALA A 513 -5.95 12.68 10.66
N ALA A 514 -6.31 12.42 11.93
CA ALA A 514 -5.99 11.16 12.63
C ALA A 514 -6.77 9.91 12.16
N SER A 515 -7.76 10.07 11.28
CA SER A 515 -8.58 8.97 10.75
C SER A 515 -8.86 9.10 9.26
N ARG A 516 -8.26 10.09 8.59
CA ARG A 516 -8.54 10.39 7.19
C ARG A 516 -8.12 9.24 6.29
N ASP A 517 -7.01 8.58 6.63
CA ASP A 517 -6.49 7.35 6.04
C ASP A 517 -7.54 6.24 5.89
N SER A 518 -8.53 6.18 6.80
CA SER A 518 -9.63 5.20 6.76
C SER A 518 -10.43 5.27 5.44
N LEU A 519 -10.45 6.43 4.77
CA LEU A 519 -11.09 6.60 3.46
C LEU A 519 -10.46 5.73 2.36
N ALA A 520 -9.14 5.51 2.41
CA ALA A 520 -8.44 4.71 1.40
C ALA A 520 -8.84 3.24 1.51
N PHE A 521 -8.87 2.70 2.73
CA PHE A 521 -9.33 1.33 2.98
C PHE A 521 -10.82 1.15 2.69
N TRP A 522 -11.64 2.17 2.96
CA TRP A 522 -13.04 2.18 2.56
C TRP A 522 -13.23 2.11 1.04
N ALA A 523 -12.48 2.91 0.27
CA ALA A 523 -12.51 2.85 -1.19
C ALA A 523 -12.01 1.49 -1.73
N GLU A 524 -10.95 0.93 -1.15
CA GLU A 524 -10.42 -0.40 -1.50
C GLU A 524 -11.46 -1.51 -1.25
N GLY A 525 -12.16 -1.46 -0.12
CA GLY A 525 -13.25 -2.40 0.19
C GLY A 525 -14.45 -2.26 -0.74
N LEU A 526 -14.89 -1.02 -1.02
CA LEU A 526 -15.97 -0.77 -1.99
C LEU A 526 -15.60 -1.19 -3.41
N TYR A 527 -14.34 -1.02 -3.80
CA TYR A 527 -13.82 -1.48 -5.09
C TYR A 527 -13.95 -3.00 -5.22
N ARG A 528 -13.48 -3.78 -4.24
CA ARG A 528 -13.62 -5.24 -4.23
C ARG A 528 -15.08 -5.67 -4.22
N ARG A 529 -15.91 -4.97 -3.44
CA ARG A 529 -17.35 -5.21 -3.42
C ARG A 529 -18.00 -4.95 -4.79
N CYS A 530 -17.64 -3.88 -5.50
CA CYS A 530 -18.12 -3.60 -6.85
C CYS A 530 -17.82 -4.76 -7.83
N LEU A 531 -16.65 -5.39 -7.71
CA LEU A 531 -16.27 -6.53 -8.54
C LEU A 531 -17.14 -7.76 -8.25
N ARG A 532 -17.47 -7.99 -6.97
CA ARG A 532 -18.29 -9.12 -6.52
C ARG A 532 -19.78 -8.93 -6.83
N THR A 533 -20.36 -7.79 -6.49
CA THR A 533 -21.82 -7.56 -6.56
C THR A 533 -22.27 -7.00 -7.90
N ARG A 534 -21.40 -6.21 -8.57
CA ARG A 534 -21.72 -5.42 -9.76
C ARG A 534 -22.90 -4.47 -9.58
N ALA A 535 -23.29 -4.19 -8.33
CA ALA A 535 -24.45 -3.39 -8.00
C ALA A 535 -24.21 -1.90 -8.28
N GLN A 536 -25.23 -1.22 -8.78
CA GLN A 536 -25.19 0.22 -9.03
C GLN A 536 -24.90 1.03 -7.76
N ARG A 537 -25.54 0.67 -6.64
CA ARG A 537 -25.32 1.29 -5.32
C ARG A 537 -23.85 1.26 -4.90
N ASP A 538 -23.15 0.16 -5.12
CA ASP A 538 -21.75 0.03 -4.72
C ASP A 538 -20.84 0.91 -5.60
N ARG A 539 -21.16 1.06 -6.90
CA ARG A 539 -20.44 1.97 -7.82
C ARG A 539 -20.61 3.43 -7.43
N GLU A 540 -21.82 3.83 -7.02
CA GLU A 540 -22.10 5.17 -6.53
C GLU A 540 -21.32 5.49 -5.24
N LEU A 541 -21.27 4.52 -4.32
CA LEU A 541 -20.47 4.63 -3.11
C LEU A 541 -18.97 4.72 -3.42
N LEU A 542 -18.47 3.92 -4.37
CA LEU A 542 -17.08 3.97 -4.79
C LEU A 542 -16.72 5.30 -5.44
N ALA A 543 -17.57 5.82 -6.33
CA ALA A 543 -17.36 7.14 -6.93
C ALA A 543 -17.33 8.25 -5.86
N THR A 544 -18.22 8.16 -4.86
CA THR A 544 -18.21 9.09 -3.71
C THR A 544 -16.91 8.97 -2.92
N ALA A 545 -16.45 7.75 -2.65
CA ALA A 545 -15.19 7.52 -1.93
C ALA A 545 -13.99 8.09 -2.68
N VAL A 546 -13.97 8.01 -4.02
CA VAL A 546 -12.93 8.59 -4.88
C VAL A 546 -12.92 10.13 -4.79
N LEU A 547 -14.09 10.76 -4.76
CA LEU A 547 -14.20 12.21 -4.54
C LEU A 547 -13.74 12.59 -3.13
N ASP A 548 -14.08 11.81 -2.11
CA ASP A 548 -13.63 12.04 -0.74
C ASP A 548 -12.12 11.90 -0.60
N LEU A 549 -11.50 10.91 -1.26
CA LEU A 549 -10.05 10.75 -1.33
C LEU A 549 -9.36 11.93 -2.02
N HIS A 550 -9.94 12.42 -3.11
CA HIS A 550 -9.43 13.60 -3.81
C HIS A 550 -9.44 14.83 -2.91
N ASP A 551 -10.59 15.13 -2.29
CA ASP A 551 -10.74 16.27 -1.39
C ASP A 551 -9.84 16.15 -0.14
N ALA A 552 -9.59 14.92 0.31
CA ALA A 552 -8.71 14.59 1.43
C ALA A 552 -7.21 14.66 1.08
N GLY A 553 -6.86 14.66 -0.22
CA GLY A 553 -5.48 14.68 -0.72
C GLY A 553 -4.72 13.36 -0.56
N LEU A 554 -5.41 12.23 -0.38
CA LEU A 554 -4.80 10.94 -0.06
C LEU A 554 -4.30 10.13 -1.27
N GLY A 555 -4.84 10.40 -2.45
CA GLY A 555 -4.60 9.56 -3.63
C GLY A 555 -5.50 8.31 -3.68
N LEU A 556 -5.47 7.61 -4.80
CA LEU A 556 -6.26 6.39 -5.01
C LEU A 556 -5.55 5.17 -4.41
N PRO A 557 -6.26 4.22 -3.78
CA PRO A 557 -5.68 2.93 -3.45
C PRO A 557 -5.20 2.23 -4.72
N PRO A 558 -4.02 1.59 -4.69
CA PRO A 558 -3.36 1.12 -5.91
C PRO A 558 -4.10 -0.04 -6.59
N SER A 559 -4.93 -0.81 -5.88
CA SER A 559 -5.71 -1.89 -6.50
C SER A 559 -6.74 -1.39 -7.52
N LEU A 560 -7.21 -0.14 -7.38
CA LEU A 560 -8.19 0.46 -8.31
C LEU A 560 -7.63 0.62 -9.74
N LEU A 561 -6.31 0.49 -9.91
CA LEU A 561 -5.64 0.48 -11.21
C LEU A 561 -5.61 -0.90 -11.90
N GLY A 562 -6.22 -1.93 -11.29
CA GLY A 562 -6.39 -3.24 -11.93
C GLY A 562 -5.16 -4.16 -11.96
N ALA A 563 -4.08 -3.83 -11.23
CA ALA A 563 -2.86 -4.64 -11.15
C ALA A 563 -2.69 -5.39 -9.82
N ASN A 564 -3.76 -5.56 -9.04
CA ASN A 564 -3.72 -6.36 -7.83
C ASN A 564 -3.91 -7.86 -8.16
N GLY A 565 -2.85 -8.65 -7.98
CA GLY A 565 -2.84 -10.09 -8.25
C GLY A 565 -3.76 -10.93 -7.34
N GLU A 566 -4.21 -10.39 -6.20
CA GLU A 566 -5.26 -11.01 -5.37
C GLU A 566 -6.63 -10.98 -6.06
N ILE A 567 -6.86 -10.02 -6.96
CA ILE A 567 -8.16 -9.75 -7.56
C ILE A 567 -8.22 -10.29 -8.99
N VAL A 568 -7.24 -9.91 -9.81
CA VAL A 568 -7.15 -10.29 -11.21
C VAL A 568 -5.79 -10.95 -11.44
N PRO A 569 -5.74 -12.22 -11.89
CA PRO A 569 -4.47 -12.85 -12.26
C PRO A 569 -3.73 -12.02 -13.31
N ALA A 570 -2.40 -11.94 -13.24
CA ALA A 570 -1.59 -11.09 -14.11
C ALA A 570 -1.89 -11.29 -15.62
N GLN A 571 -2.11 -12.53 -16.05
CA GLN A 571 -2.45 -12.88 -17.44
C GLN A 571 -3.82 -12.33 -17.90
N SER A 572 -4.73 -12.11 -16.95
CA SER A 572 -6.07 -11.56 -17.18
C SER A 572 -6.16 -10.06 -16.92
N ALA A 573 -5.10 -9.44 -16.40
CA ALA A 573 -5.08 -8.01 -16.14
C ALA A 573 -5.16 -7.23 -17.46
N ALA A 574 -5.93 -6.13 -17.43
CA ALA A 574 -6.03 -5.17 -18.51
C ALA A 574 -5.37 -3.86 -18.07
N PRO A 575 -4.70 -3.14 -18.99
CA PRO A 575 -4.16 -1.82 -18.68
C PRO A 575 -5.28 -0.87 -18.24
N THR A 576 -4.98 0.05 -17.34
CA THR A 576 -5.89 1.14 -17.01
C THR A 576 -5.58 2.31 -17.93
N PRO A 577 -6.50 2.70 -18.83
CA PRO A 577 -6.21 3.75 -19.80
C PRO A 577 -6.05 5.11 -19.09
N SER A 578 -5.12 5.93 -19.58
CA SER A 578 -4.89 7.27 -19.05
C SER A 578 -5.87 8.25 -19.70
N ALA A 579 -6.74 8.86 -18.90
CA ALA A 579 -7.54 9.99 -19.37
C ALA A 579 -6.63 11.19 -19.67
N ALA A 580 -6.89 11.94 -20.74
CA ALA A 580 -6.09 13.10 -21.12
C ALA A 580 -6.12 14.23 -20.06
N ASP A 581 -7.23 14.36 -19.32
CA ASP A 581 -7.34 15.30 -18.20
C ASP A 581 -7.07 14.59 -16.86
N ALA A 582 -6.05 15.01 -16.12
CA ALA A 582 -5.64 14.42 -14.85
C ALA A 582 -6.69 14.55 -13.71
N ARG A 583 -7.76 15.32 -13.91
CA ARG A 583 -8.92 15.43 -13.00
C ARG A 583 -9.96 14.33 -13.24
N LEU A 584 -9.84 13.56 -14.32
CA LEU A 584 -10.60 12.34 -14.55
C LEU A 584 -9.84 11.14 -13.94
N ARG A 585 -10.44 10.54 -12.92
CA ARG A 585 -9.94 9.31 -12.28
C ARG A 585 -10.56 8.11 -12.97
N VAL A 586 -9.72 7.24 -13.53
CA VAL A 586 -10.14 6.01 -14.18
C VAL A 586 -9.90 4.85 -13.22
N ILE A 587 -10.96 4.10 -12.92
CA ILE A 587 -10.95 2.96 -12.01
C ILE A 587 -11.27 1.71 -12.81
N ASN A 588 -10.39 0.72 -12.75
CA ASN A 588 -10.50 -0.50 -13.54
C ASN A 588 -11.31 -1.55 -12.77
N LEU A 589 -12.61 -1.63 -13.08
CA LEU A 589 -13.54 -2.62 -12.53
C LEU A 589 -13.59 -3.91 -13.36
N GLY A 590 -12.66 -4.11 -14.29
CA GLY A 590 -12.71 -5.17 -15.27
C GLY A 590 -11.44 -6.00 -15.37
N ALA A 591 -11.52 -6.99 -16.26
CA ALA A 591 -10.39 -7.82 -16.68
C ALA A 591 -10.30 -7.75 -18.21
N ARG A 592 -9.22 -8.28 -18.80
CA ARG A 592 -8.95 -8.22 -20.25
C ARG A 592 -10.13 -8.69 -21.11
N LYS A 593 -10.85 -9.73 -20.67
CA LYS A 593 -12.00 -10.31 -21.41
C LYS A 593 -13.34 -9.60 -21.13
N THR A 594 -13.44 -8.91 -20.00
CA THR A 594 -14.66 -8.20 -19.57
C THR A 594 -14.24 -6.82 -19.04
N PRO A 595 -13.75 -5.93 -19.92
CA PRO A 595 -13.26 -4.63 -19.49
C PRO A 595 -14.45 -3.79 -18.99
N CYS A 596 -14.25 -3.06 -17.91
CA CYS A 596 -15.27 -2.25 -17.26
C CYS A 596 -14.55 -1.13 -16.52
N LEU A 597 -14.81 0.13 -16.88
CA LEU A 597 -14.13 1.28 -16.30
C LEU A 597 -15.16 2.20 -15.64
N LEU A 598 -14.85 2.64 -14.43
CA LEU A 598 -15.57 3.71 -13.76
C LEU A 598 -14.73 4.98 -13.86
N VAL A 599 -15.25 6.00 -14.53
CA VAL A 599 -14.56 7.29 -14.70
C VAL A 599 -15.22 8.32 -13.80
N VAL A 600 -14.47 8.89 -12.86
CA VAL A 600 -14.93 9.88 -11.89
C VAL A 600 -14.30 11.23 -12.19
N ASN A 601 -15.11 12.27 -12.34
CA ASN A 601 -14.64 13.63 -12.54
C ASN A 601 -14.49 14.34 -11.19
N THR A 602 -13.27 14.72 -10.82
CA THR A 602 -13.02 15.43 -9.56
C THR A 602 -13.20 16.95 -9.66
N ALA A 603 -13.38 17.49 -10.86
CA ALA A 603 -13.58 18.92 -11.09
C ALA A 603 -15.02 19.37 -10.79
N THR A 604 -15.18 20.68 -10.58
CA THR A 604 -16.48 21.33 -10.38
C THR A 604 -17.18 21.70 -11.68
N THR A 605 -16.64 21.28 -12.82
CA THR A 605 -17.19 21.49 -14.16
C THR A 605 -17.21 20.16 -14.91
N ASP A 606 -18.13 20.04 -15.87
CA ASP A 606 -18.16 18.93 -16.81
C ASP A 606 -16.85 18.88 -17.61
N LEU A 607 -16.33 17.67 -17.84
CA LEU A 607 -15.08 17.46 -18.56
C LEU A 607 -15.28 16.50 -19.74
N PRO A 608 -14.72 16.81 -20.93
CA PRO A 608 -14.72 15.87 -22.03
C PRO A 608 -13.86 14.65 -21.66
N LEU A 609 -14.39 13.46 -21.94
CA LEU A 609 -13.64 12.22 -21.83
C LEU A 609 -12.84 12.00 -23.12
N ALA A 610 -11.53 12.04 -22.98
CA ALA A 610 -10.56 11.60 -23.99
C ALA A 610 -9.47 10.77 -23.29
N PHE A 611 -8.87 9.83 -24.01
CA PHE A 611 -7.77 8.99 -23.53
C PHE A 611 -6.49 9.26 -24.33
N GLU A 612 -5.36 9.14 -23.65
CA GLU A 612 -4.03 9.25 -24.24
C GLU A 612 -3.16 8.06 -23.80
N PRO A 613 -2.81 7.12 -24.72
CA PRO A 613 -3.28 7.01 -26.10
C PRO A 613 -4.79 6.69 -26.19
N PRO A 614 -5.41 6.75 -27.39
CA PRO A 614 -6.83 6.43 -27.58
C PRO A 614 -7.24 5.10 -26.95
N LEU A 615 -8.51 4.98 -26.50
CA LEU A 615 -8.97 3.84 -25.72
C LEU A 615 -8.83 2.51 -26.46
N THR A 616 -8.97 2.57 -27.79
CA THR A 616 -8.77 1.44 -28.72
C THR A 616 -7.39 0.80 -28.61
N ALA A 617 -6.36 1.57 -28.24
CA ALA A 617 -5.00 1.05 -28.04
C ALA A 617 -4.91 0.20 -26.76
N ALA A 618 -5.59 0.62 -25.68
CA ALA A 618 -5.62 -0.11 -24.41
C ALA A 618 -6.62 -1.29 -24.43
N HIS A 619 -7.73 -1.14 -25.17
CA HIS A 619 -8.81 -2.11 -25.27
C HIS A 619 -9.31 -2.24 -26.72
N PRO A 620 -8.72 -3.15 -27.51
CA PRO A 620 -9.19 -3.42 -28.87
C PRO A 620 -10.68 -3.79 -28.91
N GLY A 621 -11.45 -3.17 -29.81
CA GLY A 621 -12.90 -3.39 -29.95
C GLY A 621 -13.79 -2.41 -29.19
N TRP A 622 -13.21 -1.48 -28.44
CA TRP A 622 -13.95 -0.34 -27.89
C TRP A 622 -14.08 0.77 -28.92
N MET A 623 -15.19 1.51 -28.90
CA MET A 623 -15.33 2.75 -29.68
C MET A 623 -14.98 3.95 -28.80
N ASP A 624 -14.18 4.87 -29.31
CA ASP A 624 -13.97 6.18 -28.69
C ASP A 624 -15.26 6.98 -28.81
N ALA A 625 -16.13 6.88 -27.80
CA ALA A 625 -17.31 7.73 -27.72
C ALA A 625 -16.92 9.07 -27.11
N THR A 626 -17.12 10.16 -27.86
CA THR A 626 -17.03 11.52 -27.29
C THR A 626 -18.12 11.68 -26.24
N ARG A 627 -17.75 11.57 -24.96
CA ARG A 627 -18.66 11.71 -23.81
C ARG A 627 -18.17 12.83 -22.92
N SER A 628 -19.08 13.46 -22.18
CA SER A 628 -18.72 14.35 -21.08
C SER A 628 -18.95 13.62 -19.76
N VAL A 629 -18.03 13.79 -18.79
CA VAL A 629 -18.20 13.31 -17.42
C VAL A 629 -18.71 14.47 -16.56
N PRO A 630 -19.89 14.36 -15.93
CA PRO A 630 -20.48 15.47 -15.17
C PRO A 630 -19.59 15.99 -14.05
N ALA A 631 -19.69 17.27 -13.72
CA ALA A 631 -19.02 17.90 -12.58
C ALA A 631 -19.24 17.11 -11.29
N ARG A 632 -18.15 16.69 -10.63
CA ARG A 632 -18.19 15.84 -9.43
C ARG A 632 -19.02 14.56 -9.61
N GLY A 633 -19.22 14.12 -10.85
CA GLY A 633 -20.00 12.96 -11.23
C GLY A 633 -19.12 11.84 -11.80
N TRP A 634 -19.77 10.84 -12.35
CA TRP A 634 -19.09 9.67 -12.90
C TRP A 634 -19.87 9.05 -14.06
N ILE A 635 -19.17 8.26 -14.88
CA ILE A 635 -19.79 7.42 -15.92
C ILE A 635 -19.21 6.01 -15.89
N LEU A 636 -20.01 5.03 -16.33
CA LEU A 636 -19.57 3.66 -16.54
C LEU A 636 -19.26 3.43 -18.03
N LEU A 637 -18.20 2.69 -18.27
CA LEU A 637 -17.68 2.36 -19.58
C LEU A 637 -17.59 0.83 -19.68
N GLN A 638 -18.21 0.22 -20.69
CA GLN A 638 -18.25 -1.22 -20.96
C GLN A 638 -18.33 -1.49 -22.48
N PRO A 639 -17.82 -2.61 -23.00
CA PRO A 639 -17.88 -2.94 -24.43
C PRO A 639 -19.29 -3.36 -24.87
N GLY A 640 -19.80 -2.76 -25.95
CA GLY A 640 -21.09 -3.08 -26.58
C GLY A 640 -21.79 -1.84 -27.17
N PRO A 641 -22.70 -1.98 -28.16
CA PRO A 641 -23.44 -0.85 -28.71
C PRO A 641 -24.33 -0.27 -27.60
N SER A 642 -24.25 1.06 -27.47
CA SER A 642 -25.15 1.88 -26.68
C SER A 642 -26.55 1.94 -27.33
N ASP A 643 -27.15 0.78 -27.62
CA ASP A 643 -28.53 0.67 -28.13
C ASP A 643 -29.44 0.15 -27.01
N ALA A 644 -29.41 0.83 -25.87
CA ALA A 644 -30.63 1.06 -25.12
C ALA A 644 -30.99 2.50 -25.42
N GLU A 645 -32.16 2.72 -26.03
CA GLU A 645 -32.79 4.02 -26.16
C GLU A 645 -32.61 4.86 -24.86
N PRO A 646 -32.56 6.20 -24.94
CA PRO A 646 -32.66 7.02 -23.75
C PRO A 646 -34.08 6.86 -23.17
N GLY A 647 -34.30 5.78 -22.42
CA GLY A 647 -35.36 5.74 -21.42
C GLY A 647 -35.12 6.91 -20.46
N PRO A 648 -36.17 7.63 -20.02
CA PRO A 648 -36.02 8.90 -19.34
C PRO A 648 -35.48 8.69 -17.92
N ALA A 649 -34.16 8.52 -17.80
CA ALA A 649 -33.33 8.72 -16.61
C ALA A 649 -31.87 8.33 -16.94
N SER A 650 -31.25 9.06 -17.87
CA SER A 650 -29.84 9.41 -17.68
C SER A 650 -29.81 10.21 -16.37
N SER A 651 -29.52 9.56 -15.25
CA SER A 651 -29.36 10.26 -13.99
C SER A 651 -28.01 10.97 -14.00
N SER A 652 -27.99 12.14 -14.63
CA SER A 652 -27.01 13.19 -14.36
C SER A 652 -27.14 13.59 -12.89
N HIS A 653 -26.45 12.89 -12.00
CA HIS A 653 -26.36 13.29 -10.60
C HIS A 653 -25.30 14.38 -10.47
N ALA A 654 -25.71 15.63 -10.67
CA ALA A 654 -24.96 16.77 -10.16
C ALA A 654 -25.06 16.74 -8.62
N PHE A 655 -23.91 16.63 -7.94
CA PHE A 655 -23.84 16.85 -6.49
C PHE A 655 -24.03 18.35 -6.21
N LEU A 656 -25.29 18.80 -6.08
CA LEU A 656 -25.58 20.13 -5.57
C LEU A 656 -25.45 20.15 -4.04
N PRO A 657 -24.70 21.09 -3.44
CA PRO A 657 -24.75 21.30 -2.01
C PRO A 657 -26.16 21.72 -1.62
N ALA A 658 -26.74 21.06 -0.61
CA ALA A 658 -28.04 21.41 -0.08
C ALA A 658 -28.03 22.88 0.37
N ARG A 659 -28.86 23.72 -0.26
CA ARG A 659 -29.14 25.07 0.25
C ARG A 659 -29.76 24.94 1.65
N PRO A 660 -29.34 25.77 2.62
CA PRO A 660 -29.94 25.77 3.94
C PRO A 660 -31.41 26.20 3.86
N ARG A 661 -32.28 25.47 4.57
CA ARG A 661 -33.59 25.96 5.01
C ARG A 661 -33.51 26.24 6.49
#